data_AF-A0A926KHG6-F1
#
_entry.id   AF-A0A926KHG6-F1
#
_cell.length_a   1.000
_cell.length_b   1.000
_cell.length_c   1.000
_cell.angle_alpha   90.00
_cell.angle_beta   90.00
_cell.angle_gamma   90.00
#
_symmetry.space_group_name_H-M   'P 1'
#
loop_
_entity.id
_entity.type
_entity.pdbx_description
1 polymer ?
#
loop_
_entity_poly.entity_id
_entity_poly.type
_entity_poly.pdbx_seq_one_letter_code
_entity_poly.pdbx_strand_id
1 'polypeptide(L)'
;MTVEITYDETLIEEIAARFDLREPNKNALSEIVRRIAEGTSGFEEMIADLATGVGKTFLMSSLIEYLATQGVRHVLVVTPGSTIQRKTLANFDAASAKYVSGADIEPFIVTPDNFQAANVGAVLRDPRRLKVFVFNVQQLIRPTDKVSRKVRSEDENLGDALYSHLESADDLFVIADEHHVYREKAKAFSAAIRDLNPVALIGLTATPDKADYGKVVFQYTLGEAIADGHVKVPVIVYRKDGTKDERTQLADACQLLRHKEESYAVYRETNPDAPAVKPVLFVVCQTIEHAAEVGQMLAQPGLIGDGSQVLEITSQSSDEALEALAKVEEPDSPIRAIVSVNMLREGWDVKNIAVIVALRKLASQTLTEQILGRGLRLPFGARTGLATVDQVDLVAHDSYKQLLDQKDVLRQRIQLPSSSVEVDDQGFATTAEVDPTKPLDPGADHPAADDASGGGAGGGNAPMPGQWSLFGDESDAEAEGGADEGGEAETSPLLFQETENRLVTSAPKPQGRVKDAPQIIFPRRDSLLAHAPFSLANIPDGDAEQAGVAFINEVPTFIFRDALEAERVGADGRVEINVAPQAHETAQQTLEGLDVVYDDLVEMIMQQPEVPQEKSSKNASKRLVRAFLKGAGVLNSGEADEWGQKRREQAVEGMRRLIRDKIANRKQQVEYHFTPVTLPLEPVAVPAETLQAHAPGKFRKNVPYVGWKRNVMPVATFDAGSTEFELARLMDRDPNIKWWLRVYVGGQAFIPTPEGRYFPDFIALDTNGVFWLIEGKADDNAKDADVIRKIEAAQVWARAVRDEEDFGTWRYMFATESDIKQAAGSWNSLLVTTKPE
;
A
#
# COMPACT_ATOMS: atom_id res chain seq x y z
N MET A 1 23.45 62.42 -13.10
CA MET A 1 24.13 61.97 -14.33
C MET A 1 23.96 60.46 -14.37
N THR A 2 23.29 59.92 -15.38
CA THR A 2 23.18 58.46 -15.55
C THR A 2 24.59 57.88 -15.75
N VAL A 3 25.01 57.00 -14.83
CA VAL A 3 26.29 56.30 -14.95
C VAL A 3 26.19 55.34 -16.14
N GLU A 4 27.07 55.49 -17.11
CA GLU A 4 27.12 54.63 -18.30
C GLU A 4 28.04 53.44 -18.00
N ILE A 5 27.47 52.25 -17.93
CA ILE A 5 28.21 51.01 -17.69
C ILE A 5 28.68 50.47 -19.03
N THR A 6 29.99 50.29 -19.18
CA THR A 6 30.57 49.70 -20.39
C THR A 6 30.91 48.23 -20.16
N TYR A 7 30.83 47.41 -21.22
CA TYR A 7 31.32 46.05 -21.20
C TYR A 7 32.84 46.04 -21.43
N ASP A 8 33.60 45.60 -20.43
CA ASP A 8 35.05 45.47 -20.47
C ASP A 8 35.47 44.05 -20.04
N GLU A 9 35.81 43.24 -21.03
CA GLU A 9 36.26 41.87 -20.83
C GLU A 9 37.58 41.78 -20.05
N THR A 10 38.49 42.74 -20.24
CA THR A 10 39.78 42.74 -19.53
C THR A 10 39.57 43.00 -18.05
N LEU A 11 38.70 43.96 -17.71
CA LEU A 11 38.33 44.24 -16.32
C LEU A 11 37.62 43.04 -15.67
N ILE A 12 36.75 42.33 -16.41
CA ILE A 12 36.11 41.11 -15.92
C ILE A 12 37.15 40.03 -15.59
N GLU A 13 38.15 39.81 -16.46
CA GLU A 13 39.24 38.84 -16.21
C GLU A 13 40.08 39.23 -14.99
N GLU A 14 40.41 40.50 -14.83
CA GLU A 14 41.16 41.01 -13.67
C GLU A 14 40.39 40.83 -12.37
N ILE A 15 39.09 41.17 -12.35
CA ILE A 15 38.22 40.96 -11.19
C ILE A 15 38.07 39.46 -10.91
N ALA A 16 37.86 38.65 -11.95
CA ALA A 16 37.72 37.20 -11.81
C ALA A 16 38.95 36.57 -11.15
N ALA A 17 40.14 36.97 -11.57
CA ALA A 17 41.40 36.52 -10.96
C ALA A 17 41.56 36.99 -9.51
N ARG A 18 41.21 38.24 -9.19
CA ARG A 18 41.33 38.78 -7.81
C ARG A 18 40.37 38.13 -6.83
N PHE A 19 39.14 37.85 -7.26
CA PHE A 19 38.11 37.21 -6.45
C PHE A 19 38.16 35.67 -6.47
N ASP A 20 39.11 35.08 -7.22
CA ASP A 20 39.18 33.63 -7.46
C ASP A 20 37.84 33.05 -7.95
N LEU A 21 37.24 33.72 -8.94
CA LEU A 21 35.96 33.32 -9.50
C LEU A 21 36.11 32.00 -10.27
N ARG A 22 35.19 31.08 -10.02
CA ARG A 22 34.98 29.92 -10.88
C ARG A 22 34.48 30.37 -12.25
N GLU A 23 34.75 29.57 -13.28
CA GLU A 23 34.34 29.87 -14.66
C GLU A 23 32.84 30.22 -14.80
N PRO A 24 31.89 29.50 -14.15
CA PRO A 24 30.48 29.87 -14.21
C PRO A 24 30.17 31.23 -13.59
N ASN A 25 30.88 31.62 -12.52
CA ASN A 25 30.68 32.91 -11.85
C ASN A 25 31.24 34.04 -12.73
N LYS A 26 32.38 33.82 -13.38
CA LYS A 26 32.95 34.74 -14.36
C LYS A 26 32.03 34.92 -15.56
N ASN A 27 31.48 33.83 -16.10
CA ASN A 27 30.52 33.87 -17.21
C ASN A 27 29.23 34.59 -16.81
N ALA A 28 28.72 34.33 -15.60
CA ALA A 28 27.57 35.06 -15.06
C ALA A 28 27.85 36.57 -14.94
N LEU A 29 29.02 36.95 -14.41
CA LEU A 29 29.43 38.35 -14.31
C LEU A 29 29.49 39.01 -15.70
N SER A 30 30.13 38.33 -16.66
CA SER A 30 30.24 38.79 -18.04
C SER A 30 28.88 39.03 -18.68
N GLU A 31 27.95 38.08 -18.54
CA GLU A 31 26.63 38.17 -19.15
C GLU A 31 25.74 39.24 -18.50
N ILE A 32 25.78 39.35 -17.17
CA ILE A 32 25.10 40.43 -16.43
C ILE A 32 25.62 41.80 -16.90
N VAL A 33 26.94 41.98 -16.94
CA VAL A 33 27.56 43.25 -17.36
C VAL A 33 27.24 43.56 -18.81
N ARG A 34 27.31 42.56 -19.70
CA ARG A 34 26.95 42.71 -21.12
C ARG A 34 25.52 43.20 -21.26
N ARG A 35 24.59 42.56 -20.55
CA ARG A 35 23.18 42.95 -20.59
C ARG A 35 22.93 44.36 -20.05
N ILE A 36 23.62 44.75 -18.97
CA ILE A 36 23.55 46.12 -18.44
C ILE A 36 24.09 47.13 -19.47
N ALA A 37 25.18 46.81 -20.16
CA ALA A 37 25.78 47.71 -21.16
C ALA A 37 24.95 47.82 -22.46
N GLU A 38 24.24 46.76 -22.85
CA GLU A 38 23.35 46.72 -24.02
C GLU A 38 21.95 47.30 -23.74
N GLY A 39 21.56 47.42 -22.48
CA GLY A 39 20.24 47.89 -22.06
C GLY A 39 19.90 49.29 -22.58
N THR A 40 18.73 49.43 -23.20
CA THR A 40 18.15 50.74 -23.54
C THR A 40 17.62 51.46 -22.30
N SER A 41 17.53 52.79 -22.36
CA SER A 41 17.12 53.68 -21.26
C SER A 41 15.81 53.25 -20.59
N GLY A 42 15.90 52.63 -19.41
CA GLY A 42 14.77 52.18 -18.59
C GLY A 42 15.19 51.19 -17.48
N PHE A 43 14.33 50.99 -16.48
CA PHE A 43 14.54 50.00 -15.42
C PHE A 43 14.59 48.57 -16.00
N GLU A 44 15.69 47.87 -15.78
CA GLU A 44 15.85 46.48 -16.22
C GLU A 44 15.93 45.51 -15.03
N GLU A 45 15.15 44.43 -15.08
CA GLU A 45 15.17 43.34 -14.11
C GLU A 45 15.73 42.09 -14.78
N MET A 46 16.82 41.56 -14.23
CA MET A 46 17.56 40.41 -14.75
C MET A 46 17.86 39.41 -13.65
N ILE A 47 17.97 38.12 -13.99
CA ILE A 47 18.17 37.03 -13.03
C ILE A 47 19.36 36.16 -13.46
N ALA A 48 20.25 35.89 -12.52
CA ALA A 48 21.24 34.83 -12.63
C ALA A 48 20.74 33.60 -11.86
N ASP A 49 20.41 32.54 -12.61
CA ASP A 49 20.03 31.24 -12.08
C ASP A 49 21.29 30.39 -11.85
N LEU A 50 21.72 30.28 -10.60
CA LEU A 50 22.98 29.65 -10.21
C LEU A 50 22.73 28.56 -9.18
N ALA A 51 23.19 27.36 -9.47
CA ALA A 51 23.09 26.22 -8.57
C ALA A 51 23.60 26.54 -7.15
N THR A 52 23.02 25.88 -6.16
CA THR A 52 23.44 26.06 -4.77
C THR A 52 24.88 25.56 -4.57
N GLY A 53 25.68 26.31 -3.80
CA GLY A 53 27.08 25.93 -3.50
C GLY A 53 28.12 26.34 -4.55
N VAL A 54 27.74 27.00 -5.65
CA VAL A 54 28.68 27.43 -6.72
C VAL A 54 29.33 28.80 -6.49
N GLY A 55 28.79 29.60 -5.57
CA GLY A 55 29.39 30.87 -5.13
C GLY A 55 28.63 32.14 -5.52
N LYS A 56 27.29 32.15 -5.40
CA LYS A 56 26.46 33.38 -5.59
C LYS A 56 27.02 34.61 -4.88
N THR A 57 27.57 34.42 -3.68
CA THR A 57 28.21 35.47 -2.89
C THR A 57 29.42 36.09 -3.60
N PHE A 58 30.27 35.27 -4.23
CA PHE A 58 31.44 35.74 -4.97
C PHE A 58 31.00 36.54 -6.20
N LEU A 59 29.96 36.08 -6.91
CA LEU A 59 29.36 36.84 -8.00
C LEU A 59 28.84 38.20 -7.52
N MET A 60 28.09 38.25 -6.41
CA MET A 60 27.59 39.51 -5.84
C MET A 60 28.75 40.49 -5.55
N SER A 61 29.78 40.06 -4.83
CA SER A 61 30.90 40.93 -4.46
C SER A 61 31.71 41.39 -5.67
N SER A 62 31.96 40.50 -6.64
CA SER A 62 32.66 40.85 -7.88
C SER A 62 31.85 41.80 -8.77
N LEU A 63 30.51 41.67 -8.81
CA LEU A 63 29.63 42.61 -9.50
C LEU A 63 29.67 43.99 -8.85
N ILE A 64 29.66 44.07 -7.52
CA ILE A 64 29.80 45.34 -6.78
C ILE A 64 31.12 46.03 -7.13
N GLU A 65 32.23 45.28 -7.16
CA GLU A 65 33.55 45.79 -7.54
C GLU A 65 33.56 46.29 -9.00
N TYR A 66 32.96 45.54 -9.93
CA TYR A 66 32.87 45.94 -11.34
C TYR A 66 32.11 47.26 -11.48
N LEU A 67 30.91 47.34 -10.90
CA LEU A 67 30.08 48.54 -10.91
C LEU A 67 30.81 49.73 -10.26
N ALA A 68 31.51 49.50 -9.15
CA ALA A 68 32.28 50.54 -8.48
C ALA A 68 33.44 51.05 -9.33
N THR A 69 34.12 50.17 -10.07
CA THR A 69 35.18 50.55 -11.01
C THR A 69 34.63 51.40 -12.16
N GLN A 70 33.40 51.12 -12.61
CA GLN A 70 32.67 51.92 -13.62
C GLN A 70 32.08 53.24 -13.07
N GLY A 71 32.28 53.54 -11.79
CA GLY A 71 31.86 54.81 -11.19
C GLY A 71 30.57 54.76 -10.37
N VAL A 72 29.92 53.60 -10.23
CA VAL A 72 28.74 53.42 -9.37
C VAL A 72 29.12 53.57 -7.90
N ARG A 73 28.32 54.30 -7.14
CA ARG A 73 28.56 54.58 -5.72
C ARG A 73 27.41 54.19 -4.82
N HIS A 74 26.26 53.78 -5.35
CA HIS A 74 25.12 53.33 -4.57
C HIS A 74 24.68 51.94 -5.00
N VAL A 75 24.89 50.94 -4.14
CA VAL A 75 24.39 49.58 -4.35
C VAL A 75 23.54 49.15 -3.16
N LEU A 76 22.32 48.69 -3.42
CA LEU A 76 21.43 48.11 -2.43
C LEU A 76 21.41 46.58 -2.58
N VAL A 77 21.88 45.87 -1.56
CA VAL A 77 21.71 44.43 -1.42
C VAL A 77 20.47 44.15 -0.57
N VAL A 78 19.49 43.51 -1.19
CA VAL A 78 18.23 43.10 -0.57
C VAL A 78 18.32 41.64 -0.15
N THR A 79 17.89 41.37 1.07
CA THR A 79 17.86 40.02 1.65
C THR A 79 16.45 39.66 2.15
N PRO A 80 16.04 38.38 2.12
CA PRO A 80 14.67 37.96 2.50
C PRO A 80 14.37 38.10 4.00
N GLY A 81 15.40 38.09 4.85
CA GLY A 81 15.27 38.22 6.29
C GLY A 81 16.62 38.49 6.98
N SER A 82 16.56 38.76 8.29
CA SER A 82 17.72 39.16 9.10
C SER A 82 18.87 38.15 9.16
N THR A 83 18.60 36.88 8.87
CA THR A 83 19.61 35.82 8.95
C THR A 83 20.48 35.77 7.68
N ILE A 84 19.88 35.87 6.48
CA ILE A 84 20.63 36.11 5.22
C ILE A 84 21.32 37.48 5.24
N GLN A 85 20.67 38.49 5.82
CA GLN A 85 21.29 39.81 6.02
C GLN A 85 22.62 39.72 6.77
N ARG A 86 22.64 39.04 7.93
CA ARG A 86 23.87 38.86 8.72
C ARG A 86 24.96 38.11 7.98
N LYS A 87 24.60 37.08 7.21
CA LYS A 87 25.55 36.37 6.33
C LYS A 87 26.13 37.28 5.26
N THR A 88 25.28 38.08 4.64
CA THR A 88 25.67 39.03 3.61
C THR A 88 26.68 40.02 4.18
N LEU A 89 26.42 40.56 5.37
CA LEU A 89 27.34 41.44 6.09
C LEU A 89 28.68 40.76 6.41
N ALA A 90 28.65 39.49 6.84
CA ALA A 90 29.84 38.72 7.14
C ALA A 90 30.76 38.49 5.92
N ASN A 91 30.28 38.69 4.70
CA ASN A 91 31.10 38.61 3.48
C ASN A 91 31.94 39.88 3.25
N PHE A 92 31.58 41.00 3.89
CA PHE A 92 32.28 42.28 3.77
C PHE A 92 33.17 42.59 4.99
N ASP A 93 33.11 41.79 6.05
CA ASP A 93 33.90 41.96 7.27
C ASP A 93 35.20 41.15 7.19
N ALA A 94 36.35 41.82 7.07
CA ALA A 94 37.66 41.17 6.99
C ALA A 94 38.03 40.30 8.21
N ALA A 95 37.36 40.49 9.36
CA ALA A 95 37.54 39.64 10.53
C ALA A 95 36.72 38.33 10.48
N SER A 96 35.76 38.24 9.55
CA SER A 96 34.90 37.07 9.38
C SER A 96 35.61 35.96 8.60
N ALA A 97 35.44 34.71 9.03
CA ALA A 97 35.87 33.54 8.26
C ALA A 97 35.13 33.39 6.90
N LYS A 98 34.06 34.16 6.69
CA LYS A 98 33.26 34.19 5.45
C LYS A 98 33.57 35.39 4.56
N TYR A 99 34.56 36.19 4.92
CA TYR A 99 34.99 37.34 4.14
C TYR A 99 35.34 36.93 2.71
N VAL A 100 34.86 37.72 1.74
CA VAL A 100 35.24 37.57 0.33
C VAL A 100 36.32 38.59 0.03
N SER A 101 37.57 38.12 -0.08
CA SER A 101 38.69 38.95 -0.51
C SER A 101 38.66 39.20 -2.01
N GLY A 102 39.29 40.28 -2.47
CA GLY A 102 39.48 40.56 -3.90
C GLY A 102 39.06 41.97 -4.32
N ALA A 103 38.31 42.70 -3.49
CA ALA A 103 37.91 44.08 -3.78
C ALA A 103 39.08 45.06 -3.61
N ASP A 104 39.32 45.93 -4.60
CA ASP A 104 40.26 47.06 -4.49
C ASP A 104 39.55 48.29 -3.93
N ILE A 105 38.24 48.41 -4.20
CA ILE A 105 37.41 49.51 -3.71
C ILE A 105 36.71 49.06 -2.43
N GLU A 106 37.19 49.53 -1.28
CA GLU A 106 36.57 49.22 0.01
C GLU A 106 35.19 49.90 0.14
N PRO A 107 34.08 49.14 0.20
CA PRO A 107 32.74 49.72 0.35
C PRO A 107 32.51 50.20 1.78
N PHE A 108 31.77 51.30 1.93
CA PHE A 108 31.16 51.62 3.21
C PHE A 108 29.84 50.87 3.35
N ILE A 109 29.80 49.91 4.28
CA ILE A 109 28.60 49.10 4.52
C ILE A 109 27.61 49.89 5.38
N VAL A 110 26.43 50.14 4.81
CA VAL A 110 25.31 50.81 5.47
C VAL A 110 24.28 49.77 5.89
N THR A 111 23.96 49.75 7.17
CA THR A 111 23.04 48.79 7.80
C THR A 111 21.92 49.55 8.51
N PRO A 112 20.82 48.87 8.89
CA PRO A 112 19.79 49.47 9.72
C PRO A 112 20.35 50.09 11.02
N ASP A 113 21.33 49.42 11.62
CA ASP A 113 21.89 49.80 12.92
C ASP A 113 22.80 51.03 12.84
N ASN A 114 23.53 51.22 11.73
CA ASN A 114 24.50 52.30 11.60
C ASN A 114 23.96 53.52 10.83
N PHE A 115 22.87 53.40 10.08
CA PHE A 115 22.38 54.47 9.20
C PHE A 115 22.11 55.80 9.93
N GLN A 116 21.57 55.75 11.15
CA GLN A 116 21.30 56.95 11.95
C GLN A 116 22.51 57.47 12.74
N ALA A 117 23.66 56.79 12.68
CA ALA A 117 24.84 57.23 13.40
C ALA A 117 25.40 58.52 12.79
N ALA A 118 25.80 59.47 13.65
CA ALA A 118 26.23 60.81 13.23
C ALA A 118 27.42 60.81 12.25
N ASN A 119 28.28 59.80 12.32
CA ASN A 119 29.41 59.58 11.42
C ASN A 119 29.00 59.08 10.02
N VAL A 120 27.84 58.43 9.88
CA VAL A 120 27.34 57.90 8.59
C VAL A 120 26.77 59.01 7.72
N GLY A 121 26.13 60.03 8.30
CA GLY A 121 25.59 61.16 7.55
C GLY A 121 26.64 61.97 6.77
N ALA A 122 27.91 61.97 7.18
CA ALA A 122 29.00 62.55 6.38
C ALA A 122 29.36 61.65 5.17
N VAL A 123 29.35 60.34 5.36
CA VAL A 123 29.65 59.35 4.31
C VAL A 123 28.56 59.27 3.25
N LEU A 124 27.28 59.32 3.65
CA LEU A 124 26.15 59.31 2.71
C LEU A 124 26.18 60.52 1.75
N ARG A 125 26.75 61.65 2.19
CA ARG A 125 26.91 62.87 1.37
C ARG A 125 28.20 62.90 0.55
N ASP A 126 29.13 61.98 0.75
CA ASP A 126 30.37 61.93 -0.02
C ASP A 126 30.11 61.26 -1.38
N PRO A 127 30.16 61.99 -2.50
CA PRO A 127 29.85 61.43 -3.82
C PRO A 127 30.94 60.47 -4.33
N ARG A 128 32.13 60.41 -3.72
CA ARG A 128 33.24 59.57 -4.20
C ARG A 128 33.28 58.19 -3.54
N ARG A 129 32.63 58.04 -2.40
CA ARG A 129 32.67 56.82 -1.60
C ARG A 129 31.58 55.86 -2.03
N LEU A 130 31.95 54.60 -2.28
CA LEU A 130 31.03 53.51 -2.54
C LEU A 130 30.25 53.20 -1.25
N LYS A 131 28.92 53.22 -1.32
CA LYS A 131 28.02 52.77 -0.24
C LYS A 131 27.30 51.51 -0.70
N VAL A 132 27.40 50.48 0.14
CA VAL A 132 26.65 49.23 -0.03
C VAL A 132 25.64 49.16 1.09
N PHE A 133 24.37 49.29 0.75
CA PHE A 133 23.24 49.21 1.68
C PHE A 133 22.81 47.76 1.79
N VAL A 134 22.80 47.18 2.99
CA VAL A 134 22.39 45.78 3.19
C VAL A 134 21.16 45.71 4.07
N PHE A 135 19.99 45.56 3.44
CA PHE A 135 18.68 45.64 4.09
C PHE A 135 17.85 44.38 3.82
N ASN A 136 16.97 44.03 4.75
CA ASN A 136 15.96 43.02 4.47
C ASN A 136 14.69 43.63 3.88
N VAL A 137 13.88 42.82 3.20
CA VAL A 137 12.66 43.28 2.53
C VAL A 137 11.70 44.01 3.47
N GLN A 138 11.55 43.52 4.70
CA GLN A 138 10.63 44.08 5.67
C GLN A 138 11.03 45.50 6.08
N GLN A 139 12.34 45.81 6.07
CA GLN A 139 12.89 47.13 6.35
C GLN A 139 12.71 48.13 5.19
N LEU A 140 12.36 47.65 3.99
CA LEU A 140 12.18 48.47 2.79
C LEU A 140 10.70 48.76 2.46
N ILE A 141 9.75 48.07 3.10
CA ILE A 141 8.31 48.25 2.85
C ILE A 141 7.75 49.34 3.77
N ARG A 142 7.14 50.38 3.20
CA ARG A 142 6.43 51.43 3.96
C ARG A 142 5.28 50.84 4.79
N PRO A 143 5.12 51.18 6.08
CA PRO A 143 3.96 50.75 6.86
C PRO A 143 2.67 51.37 6.30
N THR A 144 1.66 50.56 5.97
CA THR A 144 0.30 51.06 5.67
C THR A 144 -0.44 51.44 6.95
N ASP A 145 -1.23 52.53 6.91
CA ASP A 145 -2.01 53.20 7.98
C ASP A 145 -2.90 52.34 8.92
N LYS A 146 -2.95 51.02 8.75
CA LYS A 146 -3.85 50.10 9.46
C LYS A 146 -3.16 49.03 10.32
N VAL A 147 -1.92 49.24 10.77
CA VAL A 147 -1.28 48.36 11.78
C VAL A 147 -1.10 49.08 13.11
N SER A 148 -1.53 48.39 14.16
CA SER A 148 -1.91 48.91 15.48
C SER A 148 -0.79 49.52 16.31
N ARG A 149 -1.18 50.53 17.11
CA ARG A 149 -0.47 51.12 18.26
C ARG A 149 0.12 50.06 19.22
N LYS A 150 1.34 49.56 18.97
CA LYS A 150 2.22 49.03 20.04
C LYS A 150 3.72 48.91 19.70
N VAL A 151 4.18 49.49 18.59
CA VAL A 151 5.61 49.75 18.32
C VAL A 151 5.67 51.09 17.61
N ARG A 152 5.71 52.18 18.38
CA ARG A 152 5.82 53.55 17.87
C ARG A 152 6.97 54.22 18.60
N SER A 153 8.14 54.33 17.95
CA SER A 153 9.01 55.52 18.09
C SER A 153 10.33 55.51 17.31
N GLU A 154 10.84 54.39 16.77
CA GLU A 154 12.22 54.38 16.19
C GLU A 154 12.34 53.91 14.73
N ASP A 155 11.53 52.94 14.26
CA ASP A 155 11.66 52.37 12.89
C ASP A 155 11.01 53.21 11.76
N GLU A 156 9.94 53.98 12.03
CA GLU A 156 9.24 54.75 10.98
C GLU A 156 10.13 55.85 10.37
N ASN A 157 10.97 56.48 11.20
CA ASN A 157 11.84 57.59 10.79
C ASN A 157 13.08 57.11 10.01
N LEU A 158 13.47 55.84 10.18
CA LEU A 158 14.57 55.20 9.47
C LEU A 158 14.18 54.90 8.01
N GLY A 159 12.99 54.32 7.83
CA GLY A 159 12.46 53.90 6.53
C GLY A 159 12.34 55.06 5.55
N ASP A 160 11.64 56.13 5.91
CA ASP A 160 11.41 57.27 5.00
C ASP A 160 12.70 58.01 4.63
N ALA A 161 13.63 58.17 5.58
CA ALA A 161 14.91 58.83 5.34
C ALA A 161 15.85 58.01 4.45
N LEU A 162 15.92 56.70 4.66
CA LEU A 162 16.67 55.78 3.80
C LEU A 162 16.06 55.74 2.39
N TYR A 163 14.74 55.62 2.31
CA TYR A 163 14.02 55.54 1.04
C TYR A 163 14.24 56.80 0.21
N SER A 164 14.10 57.98 0.82
CA SER A 164 14.35 59.26 0.17
C SER A 164 15.80 59.39 -0.31
N HIS A 165 16.76 58.84 0.45
CA HIS A 165 18.17 58.86 0.05
C HIS A 165 18.42 57.96 -1.18
N LEU A 166 17.90 56.73 -1.15
CA LEU A 166 18.04 55.77 -2.24
C LEU A 166 17.31 56.23 -3.51
N GLU A 167 16.09 56.77 -3.39
CA GLU A 167 15.31 57.35 -4.50
C GLU A 167 16.01 58.57 -5.13
N SER A 168 16.79 59.31 -4.34
CA SER A 168 17.58 60.46 -4.84
C SER A 168 18.89 60.09 -5.53
N ALA A 169 19.28 58.80 -5.54
CA ALA A 169 20.53 58.34 -6.12
C ALA A 169 20.37 58.00 -7.61
N ASP A 170 21.02 58.78 -8.47
CA ASP A 170 20.97 58.63 -9.95
C ASP A 170 21.63 57.34 -10.48
N ASP A 171 22.42 56.64 -9.67
CA ASP A 171 23.26 55.49 -10.02
C ASP A 171 22.98 54.25 -9.18
N LEU A 172 21.78 54.16 -8.57
CA LEU A 172 21.42 53.05 -7.70
C LEU A 172 21.30 51.71 -8.46
N PHE A 173 22.09 50.73 -8.06
CA PHE A 173 21.90 49.32 -8.47
C PHE A 173 21.31 48.51 -7.32
N VAL A 174 20.42 47.57 -7.63
CA VAL A 174 19.82 46.68 -6.64
C VAL A 174 20.22 45.24 -6.93
N ILE A 175 20.76 44.55 -5.92
CA ILE A 175 21.04 43.12 -5.98
C ILE A 175 20.10 42.42 -4.99
N ALA A 176 19.31 41.47 -5.49
CA ALA A 176 18.31 40.75 -4.72
C ALA A 176 18.74 39.29 -4.54
N ASP A 177 19.23 38.92 -3.36
CA ASP A 177 19.62 37.54 -3.05
C ASP A 177 18.40 36.69 -2.70
N GLU A 178 18.41 35.41 -3.07
CA GLU A 178 17.24 34.52 -3.01
C GLU A 178 15.99 35.11 -3.68
N HIS A 179 16.16 35.61 -4.91
CA HIS A 179 15.16 36.38 -5.64
C HIS A 179 13.76 35.72 -5.70
N HIS A 180 13.69 34.39 -5.76
CA HIS A 180 12.42 33.65 -5.80
C HIS A 180 11.46 33.93 -4.62
N VAL A 181 11.99 34.27 -3.43
CA VAL A 181 11.18 34.54 -2.22
C VAL A 181 10.33 35.81 -2.39
N TYR A 182 10.74 36.70 -3.29
CA TYR A 182 10.16 38.02 -3.43
C TYR A 182 8.84 38.03 -4.20
N ARG A 183 8.43 36.92 -4.84
CA ARG A 183 7.15 36.83 -5.54
C ARG A 183 5.94 36.49 -4.67
N GLU A 184 6.07 35.68 -3.62
CA GLU A 184 4.91 35.37 -2.76
C GLU A 184 4.41 36.62 -2.00
N LYS A 185 5.29 37.59 -1.76
CA LYS A 185 5.00 38.93 -1.22
C LYS A 185 4.99 40.03 -2.32
N ALA A 186 4.93 39.63 -3.61
CA ALA A 186 5.30 40.37 -4.82
C ALA A 186 4.83 41.82 -4.92
N LYS A 187 3.55 42.10 -4.64
CA LYS A 187 3.01 43.41 -5.03
C LYS A 187 3.65 44.55 -4.26
N ALA A 188 3.89 44.37 -2.96
CA ALA A 188 4.49 45.40 -2.12
C ALA A 188 6.00 45.51 -2.35
N PHE A 189 6.70 44.38 -2.52
CA PHE A 189 8.15 44.37 -2.74
C PHE A 189 8.54 44.88 -4.13
N SER A 190 7.91 44.34 -5.18
CA SER A 190 8.19 44.77 -6.55
C SER A 190 7.85 46.24 -6.75
N ALA A 191 6.77 46.74 -6.12
CA ALA A 191 6.49 48.18 -6.07
C ALA A 191 7.58 48.94 -5.30
N ALA A 192 7.93 48.52 -4.08
CA ALA A 192 8.91 49.21 -3.24
C ALA A 192 10.31 49.29 -3.86
N ILE A 193 10.75 48.33 -4.68
CA ILE A 193 12.04 48.42 -5.40
C ILE A 193 11.91 49.24 -6.69
N ARG A 194 10.81 49.11 -7.43
CA ARG A 194 10.59 49.90 -8.66
C ARG A 194 10.43 51.39 -8.36
N ASP A 195 9.79 51.72 -7.24
CA ASP A 195 9.60 53.07 -6.75
C ASP A 195 10.93 53.76 -6.37
N LEU A 196 12.02 53.00 -6.13
CA LEU A 196 13.37 53.57 -5.95
C LEU A 196 14.02 54.02 -7.26
N ASN A 197 13.39 53.70 -8.41
CA ASN A 197 13.91 53.97 -9.76
C ASN A 197 15.40 53.59 -9.96
N PRO A 198 15.81 52.36 -9.62
CA PRO A 198 17.20 51.95 -9.79
C PRO A 198 17.55 51.77 -11.27
N VAL A 199 18.84 51.83 -11.57
CA VAL A 199 19.39 51.59 -12.92
C VAL A 199 19.10 50.15 -13.35
N ALA A 200 19.34 49.17 -12.48
CA ALA A 200 19.00 47.77 -12.71
C ALA A 200 18.73 47.01 -11.40
N LEU A 201 17.93 45.95 -11.52
CA LEU A 201 17.68 44.95 -10.48
C LEU A 201 18.26 43.59 -10.92
N ILE A 202 19.26 43.10 -10.19
CA ILE A 202 19.92 41.82 -10.43
C ILE A 202 19.45 40.81 -9.37
N GLY A 203 18.63 39.84 -9.78
CA GLY A 203 18.21 38.72 -8.95
C GLY A 203 19.23 37.59 -8.96
N LEU A 204 19.67 37.16 -7.78
CA LEU A 204 20.52 35.96 -7.62
C LEU A 204 19.67 34.85 -7.00
N THR A 205 19.54 33.72 -7.69
CA THR A 205 18.79 32.59 -7.13
C THR A 205 19.22 31.25 -7.73
N ALA A 206 18.91 30.15 -7.07
CA ALA A 206 19.08 28.80 -7.62
C ALA A 206 17.75 28.20 -8.12
N THR A 207 16.64 28.90 -7.87
CA THR A 207 15.30 28.36 -8.02
C THR A 207 14.35 29.42 -8.57
N PRO A 208 14.60 29.95 -9.79
CA PRO A 208 13.76 31.00 -10.36
C PRO A 208 12.30 30.55 -10.47
N ASP A 209 11.38 31.48 -10.26
CA ASP A 209 9.96 31.23 -10.50
C ASP A 209 9.71 31.06 -12.00
N LYS A 210 8.80 30.16 -12.37
CA LYS A 210 8.47 29.88 -13.79
C LYS A 210 8.09 31.14 -14.55
N ALA A 211 7.42 32.09 -13.90
CA ALA A 211 6.99 33.32 -14.52
C ALA A 211 8.11 34.38 -14.64
N ASP A 212 9.31 34.10 -14.12
CA ASP A 212 10.51 34.92 -14.26
C ASP A 212 11.54 34.33 -15.24
N TYR A 213 11.25 33.20 -15.90
CA TYR A 213 12.19 32.56 -16.84
C TYR A 213 12.62 33.48 -17.98
N GLY A 214 11.74 34.35 -18.48
CA GLY A 214 12.10 35.34 -19.51
C GLY A 214 13.03 36.45 -19.02
N LYS A 215 13.34 36.53 -17.72
CA LYS A 215 14.30 37.48 -17.13
C LYS A 215 15.64 36.83 -16.81
N VAL A 216 15.77 35.51 -16.99
CA VAL A 216 17.03 34.80 -16.72
C VAL A 216 18.02 35.15 -17.82
N VAL A 217 19.11 35.81 -17.46
CA VAL A 217 20.18 36.22 -18.39
C VAL A 217 21.33 35.22 -18.39
N PHE A 218 21.51 34.51 -17.28
CA PHE A 218 22.53 33.47 -17.16
C PHE A 218 21.98 32.31 -16.34
N GLN A 219 22.27 31.09 -16.80
CA GLN A 219 21.89 29.87 -16.11
C GLN A 219 23.10 28.96 -15.95
N TYR A 220 23.26 28.44 -14.74
CA TYR A 220 24.21 27.39 -14.39
C TYR A 220 23.53 26.39 -13.45
N THR A 221 23.14 25.27 -14.02
CA THR A 221 22.29 24.28 -13.36
C THR A 221 23.06 23.40 -12.37
N LEU A 222 22.34 22.66 -11.53
CA LEU A 222 22.96 21.72 -10.60
C LEU A 222 23.71 20.59 -11.32
N GLY A 223 23.26 20.13 -12.49
CA GLY A 223 23.99 19.08 -13.20
C GLY A 223 25.26 19.57 -13.84
N GLU A 224 25.28 20.82 -14.31
CA GLU A 224 26.54 21.46 -14.72
C GLU A 224 27.50 21.55 -13.54
N ALA A 225 27.02 21.96 -12.36
CA ALA A 225 27.83 21.96 -11.14
C ALA A 225 28.37 20.57 -10.76
N ILE A 226 27.58 19.51 -10.98
CA ILE A 226 28.00 18.12 -10.74
C ILE A 226 29.00 17.66 -11.80
N ALA A 227 28.76 17.96 -13.08
CA ALA A 227 29.63 17.59 -14.20
C ALA A 227 31.00 18.28 -14.10
N ASP A 228 31.01 19.56 -13.70
CA ASP A 228 32.23 20.37 -13.56
C ASP A 228 32.93 20.13 -12.20
N GLY A 229 32.39 19.25 -11.35
CA GLY A 229 33.03 18.86 -10.10
C GLY A 229 33.01 19.93 -9.01
N HIS A 230 32.11 20.91 -9.10
CA HIS A 230 32.00 22.03 -8.16
C HIS A 230 31.18 21.72 -6.90
N VAL A 231 30.43 20.61 -6.93
CA VAL A 231 29.60 20.10 -5.83
C VAL A 231 29.75 18.58 -5.67
N LYS A 232 29.29 18.04 -4.54
CA LYS A 232 29.15 16.60 -4.31
C LYS A 232 28.14 15.99 -5.28
N VAL A 233 28.26 14.69 -5.49
CA VAL A 233 27.30 13.88 -6.22
C VAL A 233 26.20 13.41 -5.25
N PRO A 234 24.92 13.72 -5.48
CA PRO A 234 23.84 13.20 -4.65
C PRO A 234 23.59 11.72 -4.94
N VAL A 235 23.46 10.91 -3.88
CA VAL A 235 23.19 9.47 -3.95
C VAL A 235 21.85 9.17 -3.29
N ILE A 236 20.94 8.54 -4.01
CA ILE A 236 19.65 8.12 -3.48
C ILE A 236 19.82 6.76 -2.80
N VAL A 237 19.46 6.70 -1.52
CA VAL A 237 19.58 5.51 -0.69
C VAL A 237 18.20 4.98 -0.33
N TYR A 238 17.94 3.71 -0.63
CA TYR A 238 16.64 3.07 -0.41
C TYR A 238 16.74 1.57 -0.16
N ARG A 239 15.65 1.01 0.39
CA ARG A 239 15.46 -0.43 0.56
C ARG A 239 14.35 -0.93 -0.37
N LYS A 240 14.47 -2.16 -0.85
CA LYS A 240 13.44 -2.84 -1.67
C LYS A 240 12.53 -3.77 -0.86
N ASP A 241 12.81 -3.92 0.44
CA ASP A 241 12.18 -4.89 1.33
C ASP A 241 10.86 -4.40 1.95
N GLY A 242 10.42 -3.19 1.59
CA GLY A 242 9.17 -2.57 2.02
C GLY A 242 9.21 -1.99 3.43
N THR A 243 10.35 -2.06 4.13
CA THR A 243 10.51 -1.50 5.48
C THR A 243 10.29 0.00 5.43
N LYS A 244 9.54 0.55 6.40
CA LYS A 244 9.17 1.98 6.51
C LYS A 244 9.46 2.61 7.87
N ASP A 245 9.98 1.81 8.79
CA ASP A 245 10.29 2.24 10.14
C ASP A 245 11.41 3.30 10.15
N GLU A 246 11.20 4.36 10.94
CA GLU A 246 12.14 5.48 11.07
C GLU A 246 13.40 5.07 11.84
N ARG A 247 13.30 4.13 12.78
CA ARG A 247 14.50 3.64 13.48
C ARG A 247 15.46 2.95 12.51
N THR A 248 14.95 2.13 11.61
CA THR A 248 15.72 1.46 10.56
C THR A 248 16.34 2.47 9.60
N GLN A 249 15.64 3.56 9.27
CA GLN A 249 16.19 4.68 8.48
C GLN A 249 17.41 5.30 9.13
N LEU A 250 17.26 5.63 10.42
CA LEU A 250 18.33 6.24 11.20
C LEU A 250 19.51 5.26 11.35
N ALA A 251 19.23 3.96 11.48
CA ALA A 251 20.23 2.90 11.55
C ALA A 251 21.06 2.81 10.26
N ASP A 252 20.38 2.73 9.11
CA ASP A 252 21.03 2.72 7.79
C ASP A 252 21.84 4.02 7.56
N ALA A 253 21.30 5.16 7.97
CA ALA A 253 22.00 6.45 7.88
C ALA A 253 23.24 6.53 8.79
N CYS A 254 23.17 6.02 10.02
CA CYS A 254 24.29 5.95 10.94
C CYS A 254 25.37 4.98 10.44
N GLN A 255 25.00 3.89 9.77
CA GLN A 255 25.94 2.98 9.12
C GLN A 255 26.70 3.67 7.99
N LEU A 256 25.98 4.36 7.09
CA LEU A 256 26.58 5.14 6.02
C LEU A 256 27.51 6.25 6.56
N LEU A 257 27.10 6.92 7.64
CA LEU A 257 27.93 7.92 8.30
C LEU A 257 29.25 7.32 8.78
N ARG A 258 29.23 6.15 9.44
CA ARG A 258 30.44 5.45 9.89
C ARG A 258 31.39 5.10 8.73
N HIS A 259 30.87 4.58 7.63
CA HIS A 259 31.67 4.29 6.43
C HIS A 259 32.29 5.56 5.83
N LYS A 260 31.56 6.69 5.86
CA LYS A 260 32.10 7.99 5.44
C LYS A 260 33.18 8.50 6.39
N GLU A 261 33.05 8.31 7.70
CA GLU A 261 34.07 8.70 8.68
C GLU A 261 35.41 8.02 8.40
N GLU A 262 35.37 6.71 8.11
CA GLU A 262 36.55 5.95 7.71
C GLU A 262 37.16 6.52 6.42
N SER A 263 36.33 6.84 5.43
CA SER A 263 36.80 7.42 4.15
C SER A 263 37.41 8.82 4.32
N TYR A 264 36.84 9.66 5.19
CA TYR A 264 37.39 10.98 5.51
C TYR A 264 38.73 10.86 6.26
N ALA A 265 38.85 9.89 7.16
CA ALA A 265 40.12 9.59 7.85
C ALA A 265 41.20 9.16 6.85
N VAL A 266 40.89 8.23 5.95
CA VAL A 266 41.81 7.77 4.90
C VAL A 266 42.26 8.92 3.99
N TYR A 267 41.34 9.81 3.60
CA TYR A 267 41.70 10.99 2.79
C TYR A 267 42.69 11.90 3.54
N ARG A 268 42.47 12.13 4.83
CA ARG A 268 43.33 12.97 5.65
C ARG A 268 44.69 12.34 5.94
N GLU A 269 44.76 11.02 6.11
CA GLU A 269 46.02 10.29 6.23
C GLU A 269 46.88 10.42 4.97
N THR A 270 46.24 10.40 3.80
CA THR A 270 46.91 10.55 2.50
C THR A 270 47.18 12.02 2.13
N ASN A 271 46.46 12.97 2.74
CA ASN A 271 46.60 14.41 2.51
C ASN A 271 46.70 15.17 3.85
N PRO A 272 47.87 15.17 4.52
CA PRO A 272 48.03 15.77 5.85
C PRO A 272 47.76 17.27 5.91
N ASP A 273 47.93 17.98 4.78
CA ASP A 273 47.67 19.42 4.65
C ASP A 273 46.18 19.75 4.50
N ALA A 274 45.32 18.75 4.28
CA ALA A 274 43.88 18.95 4.18
C ALA A 274 43.27 19.32 5.54
N PRO A 275 42.23 20.19 5.57
CA PRO A 275 41.58 20.56 6.82
C PRO A 275 40.97 19.34 7.52
N ALA A 276 40.93 19.40 8.84
CA ALA A 276 40.33 18.36 9.66
C ALA A 276 38.79 18.45 9.61
N VAL A 277 38.15 17.62 8.77
CA VAL A 277 36.69 17.63 8.60
C VAL A 277 36.08 16.34 9.14
N LYS A 278 35.04 16.46 9.96
CA LYS A 278 34.20 15.33 10.39
C LYS A 278 32.87 15.34 9.62
N PRO A 279 32.47 14.22 8.99
CA PRO A 279 31.16 14.14 8.34
C PRO A 279 30.03 14.18 9.38
N VAL A 280 28.89 14.76 9.01
CA VAL A 280 27.72 14.93 9.89
C VAL A 280 26.45 14.36 9.24
N LEU A 281 25.63 13.70 10.05
CA LEU A 281 24.27 13.27 9.70
C LEU A 281 23.29 14.43 9.93
N PHE A 282 22.46 14.75 8.94
CA PHE A 282 21.41 15.75 9.06
C PHE A 282 20.03 15.11 8.91
N VAL A 283 19.19 15.23 9.94
CA VAL A 283 17.84 14.64 9.97
C VAL A 283 16.79 15.74 9.96
N VAL A 284 15.87 15.64 9.01
CA VAL A 284 14.77 16.61 8.82
C VAL A 284 13.46 16.00 9.31
N CYS A 285 12.95 16.55 10.41
CA CYS A 285 11.74 16.10 11.09
C CYS A 285 10.51 16.96 10.73
N GLN A 286 9.34 16.47 11.14
CA GLN A 286 8.04 17.10 10.84
C GLN A 286 7.68 18.22 11.83
N THR A 287 7.83 17.94 13.13
CA THR A 287 7.46 18.83 14.24
C THR A 287 8.53 18.82 15.33
N ILE A 288 8.47 19.80 16.25
CA ILE A 288 9.41 19.95 17.39
C ILE A 288 9.41 18.68 18.24
N GLU A 289 8.23 18.14 18.50
CA GLU A 289 8.03 16.91 19.25
C GLU A 289 8.69 15.73 18.55
N HIS A 290 8.50 15.60 17.23
CA HIS A 290 9.13 14.55 16.43
C HIS A 290 10.67 14.67 16.42
N ALA A 291 11.23 15.89 16.36
CA ALA A 291 12.68 16.05 16.45
C ALA A 291 13.24 15.62 17.82
N ALA A 292 12.53 15.91 18.91
CA ALA A 292 12.92 15.44 20.23
C ALA A 292 12.90 13.90 20.32
N GLU A 293 11.86 13.26 19.76
CA GLU A 293 11.76 11.79 19.69
C GLU A 293 12.92 11.19 18.87
N VAL A 294 13.20 11.73 17.69
CA VAL A 294 14.30 11.28 16.82
C VAL A 294 15.67 11.52 17.45
N GLY A 295 15.85 12.65 18.13
CA GLY A 295 17.08 12.95 18.88
C GLY A 295 17.31 11.91 19.98
N GLN A 296 16.27 11.56 20.73
CA GLN A 296 16.32 10.49 21.73
C GLN A 296 16.59 9.12 21.11
N MET A 297 16.00 8.80 19.95
CA MET A 297 16.30 7.57 19.23
C MET A 297 17.77 7.51 18.85
N LEU A 298 18.31 8.52 18.18
CA LEU A 298 19.72 8.58 17.75
C LEU A 298 20.70 8.43 18.93
N ALA A 299 20.35 8.93 20.11
CA ALA A 299 21.16 8.79 21.31
C ALA A 299 21.24 7.36 21.86
N GLN A 300 20.39 6.42 21.40
CA GLN A 300 20.38 5.05 21.88
C GLN A 300 21.57 4.22 21.34
N PRO A 301 22.01 3.18 22.08
CA PRO A 301 22.98 2.21 21.58
C PRO A 301 22.55 1.59 20.26
N GLY A 302 23.51 1.42 19.33
CA GLY A 302 23.27 0.93 17.97
C GLY A 302 23.10 2.02 16.91
N LEU A 303 22.79 3.27 17.32
CA LEU A 303 22.74 4.44 16.45
C LEU A 303 23.99 5.33 16.67
N ILE A 304 23.83 6.59 17.08
CA ILE A 304 24.96 7.45 17.49
C ILE A 304 25.47 7.01 18.87
N GLY A 305 24.56 6.62 19.77
CA GLY A 305 24.90 6.01 21.07
C GLY A 305 25.30 6.99 22.17
N ASP A 306 25.42 8.28 21.86
CA ASP A 306 25.71 9.35 22.82
C ASP A 306 24.87 10.59 22.49
N GLY A 307 23.99 10.97 23.43
CA GLY A 307 23.12 12.13 23.29
C GLY A 307 23.88 13.46 23.20
N SER A 308 25.10 13.55 23.74
CA SER A 308 25.93 14.77 23.62
C SER A 308 26.46 15.01 22.20
N GLN A 309 26.40 13.99 21.34
CA GLN A 309 26.79 14.07 19.94
C GLN A 309 25.59 14.33 19.00
N VAL A 310 24.38 14.41 19.56
CA VAL A 310 23.14 14.67 18.82
C VAL A 310 22.65 16.08 19.16
N LEU A 311 22.62 16.95 18.16
CA LEU A 311 22.23 18.34 18.33
C LEU A 311 20.82 18.57 17.79
N GLU A 312 19.87 18.84 18.67
CA GLU A 312 18.50 19.19 18.29
C GLU A 312 18.39 20.72 18.05
N ILE A 313 17.98 21.11 16.84
CA ILE A 313 17.76 22.51 16.49
C ILE A 313 16.34 22.77 15.98
N THR A 314 15.60 23.57 16.74
CA THR A 314 14.24 24.00 16.44
C THR A 314 14.11 25.51 16.61
N SER A 315 12.91 26.06 16.38
CA SER A 315 12.64 27.48 16.64
C SER A 315 12.74 27.88 18.11
N GLN A 316 12.83 26.92 19.03
CA GLN A 316 12.89 27.11 20.48
C GLN A 316 14.25 26.71 21.07
N SER A 317 15.26 26.47 20.23
CA SER A 317 16.61 26.10 20.68
C SER A 317 17.26 27.19 21.54
N SER A 318 18.05 26.75 22.52
CA SER A 318 18.82 27.64 23.38
C SER A 318 20.02 28.26 22.66
N ASP A 319 20.56 29.34 23.22
CA ASP A 319 21.73 30.02 22.67
C ASP A 319 22.95 29.08 22.62
N GLU A 320 23.09 28.18 23.59
CA GLU A 320 24.16 27.18 23.61
C GLU A 320 24.05 26.19 22.44
N ALA A 321 22.84 25.76 22.09
CA ALA A 321 22.61 24.87 20.95
C ALA A 321 22.93 25.58 19.62
N LEU A 322 22.61 26.88 19.52
CA LEU A 322 22.97 27.69 18.35
C LEU A 322 24.48 27.94 18.25
N GLU A 323 25.17 28.09 19.38
CA GLU A 323 26.64 28.20 19.41
C GLU A 323 27.30 26.88 19.01
N ALA A 324 26.82 25.74 19.53
CA ALA A 324 27.29 24.41 19.13
C ALA A 324 27.07 24.17 17.63
N LEU A 325 25.93 24.62 17.09
CA LEU A 325 25.63 24.54 15.67
C LEU A 325 26.59 25.37 14.81
N ALA A 326 27.04 26.53 15.30
CA ALA A 326 28.01 27.38 14.61
C ALA A 326 29.42 26.76 14.58
N LYS A 327 29.76 25.97 15.61
CA LYS A 327 31.06 25.30 15.78
C LYS A 327 31.11 23.89 15.19
N VAL A 328 30.08 23.44 14.49
CA VAL A 328 29.98 22.04 14.03
C VAL A 328 31.01 21.63 12.96
N GLU A 329 31.62 22.60 12.28
CA GLU A 329 32.73 22.36 11.35
C GLU A 329 34.10 22.33 12.05
N GLU A 330 34.16 22.72 13.33
CA GLU A 330 35.40 22.73 14.08
C GLU A 330 35.90 21.29 14.33
N PRO A 331 37.21 21.03 14.23
CA PRO A 331 37.76 19.67 14.32
C PRO A 331 37.48 18.96 15.66
N ASP A 332 37.33 19.73 16.73
CA ASP A 332 37.05 19.27 18.09
C ASP A 332 35.55 19.20 18.41
N SER A 333 34.67 19.57 17.46
CA SER A 333 33.22 19.44 17.66
C SER A 333 32.84 17.99 17.99
N PRO A 334 32.06 17.76 19.06
CA PRO A 334 31.56 16.43 19.40
C PRO A 334 30.34 16.02 18.56
N ILE A 335 29.73 16.95 17.83
CA ILE A 335 28.46 16.74 17.16
C ILE A 335 28.64 15.84 15.92
N ARG A 336 27.84 14.77 15.89
CA ARG A 336 27.80 13.74 14.83
C ARG A 336 26.50 13.80 14.03
N ALA A 337 25.41 14.18 14.69
CA ALA A 337 24.09 14.24 14.10
C ALA A 337 23.38 15.54 14.49
N ILE A 338 22.66 16.12 13.54
CA ILE A 338 21.82 17.29 13.76
C ILE A 338 20.38 16.92 13.39
N VAL A 339 19.46 17.13 14.33
CA VAL A 339 18.03 16.87 14.15
C VAL A 339 17.32 18.22 14.11
N SER A 340 16.53 18.48 13.08
CA SER A 340 15.90 19.79 12.93
C SER A 340 14.48 19.76 12.39
N VAL A 341 13.69 20.76 12.76
CA VAL A 341 12.26 20.91 12.41
C VAL A 341 12.06 22.14 11.58
N ASN A 342 11.61 21.92 10.36
CA ASN A 342 11.80 22.85 9.27
C ASN A 342 13.31 23.13 9.10
N MET A 343 13.69 23.76 7.99
CA MET A 343 15.10 24.04 7.82
C MET A 343 15.59 24.90 8.97
N LEU A 344 16.75 24.56 9.53
CA LEU A 344 17.64 25.52 10.16
C LEU A 344 17.52 26.83 9.39
N ARG A 345 16.95 27.86 10.02
CA ARG A 345 16.60 29.15 9.39
C ARG A 345 17.70 29.57 8.43
N GLU A 346 17.33 30.24 7.34
CA GLU A 346 18.21 30.77 6.29
C GLU A 346 19.53 31.37 6.85
N GLY A 347 20.57 30.58 7.11
CA GLY A 347 21.52 31.02 8.16
C GLY A 347 22.57 30.02 8.61
N TRP A 348 22.24 28.74 8.62
CA TRP A 348 23.23 27.70 8.88
C TRP A 348 23.84 27.20 7.58
N ASP A 349 25.16 27.30 7.47
CA ASP A 349 25.93 27.09 6.25
C ASP A 349 27.18 26.29 6.62
N VAL A 350 27.15 25.00 6.28
CA VAL A 350 28.20 24.02 6.58
C VAL A 350 28.53 23.20 5.32
N LYS A 351 29.74 22.65 5.28
CA LYS A 351 30.30 21.87 4.17
C LYS A 351 30.37 20.37 4.47
N ASN A 352 30.30 20.00 5.74
CA ASN A 352 30.57 18.66 6.25
C ASN A 352 29.34 17.75 6.39
N ILE A 353 28.16 18.16 5.93
CA ILE A 353 27.00 17.25 5.83
C ILE A 353 27.31 16.13 4.85
N ALA A 354 27.16 14.89 5.29
CA ALA A 354 27.57 13.71 4.53
C ALA A 354 26.41 12.74 4.27
N VAL A 355 25.45 12.69 5.19
CA VAL A 355 24.24 11.87 5.10
C VAL A 355 23.04 12.74 5.47
N ILE A 356 21.96 12.65 4.71
CA ILE A 356 20.71 13.37 4.94
C ILE A 356 19.58 12.35 5.07
N VAL A 357 18.77 12.47 6.11
CA VAL A 357 17.56 11.68 6.31
C VAL A 357 16.36 12.61 6.30
N ALA A 358 15.40 12.36 5.41
CA ALA A 358 14.15 13.11 5.36
C ALA A 358 12.99 12.27 5.93
N LEU A 359 12.64 12.49 7.20
CA LEU A 359 11.53 11.80 7.90
C LEU A 359 10.16 12.48 7.67
N ARG A 360 10.06 13.34 6.65
CA ARG A 360 8.83 14.01 6.25
C ARG A 360 8.64 13.90 4.75
N LYS A 361 7.39 13.82 4.33
CA LYS A 361 7.06 14.11 2.93
C LYS A 361 7.50 15.54 2.62
N LEU A 362 8.37 15.68 1.62
CA LEU A 362 8.83 16.96 1.14
C LEU A 362 7.66 17.62 0.41
N ALA A 363 6.93 18.48 1.12
CA ALA A 363 5.70 19.09 0.64
C ALA A 363 5.91 20.19 -0.43
N SER A 364 7.15 20.65 -0.65
CA SER A 364 7.49 21.71 -1.61
C SER A 364 8.81 21.43 -2.33
N GLN A 365 8.82 21.67 -3.65
CA GLN A 365 9.98 21.51 -4.53
C GLN A 365 11.17 22.39 -4.11
N THR A 366 10.90 23.63 -3.66
CA THR A 366 11.92 24.58 -3.16
C THR A 366 12.59 24.08 -1.87
N LEU A 367 11.85 23.38 -1.01
CA LEU A 367 12.37 22.84 0.24
C LEU A 367 13.39 21.72 -0.02
N THR A 368 13.15 20.86 -1.02
CA THR A 368 14.07 19.75 -1.39
C THR A 368 15.42 20.27 -1.88
N GLU A 369 15.44 21.28 -2.75
CA GLU A 369 16.68 21.88 -3.26
C GLU A 369 17.44 22.66 -2.20
N GLN A 370 16.75 23.32 -1.27
CA GLN A 370 17.42 23.94 -0.13
C GLN A 370 18.02 22.90 0.83
N ILE A 371 17.44 21.69 0.96
CA ILE A 371 17.97 20.59 1.80
C ILE A 371 19.22 20.05 1.12
N LEU A 372 19.11 19.75 -0.17
CA LEU A 372 20.20 19.22 -0.99
C LEU A 372 21.36 20.22 -1.07
N GLY A 373 21.08 21.51 -1.30
CA GLY A 373 22.08 22.56 -1.46
C GLY A 373 23.01 22.77 -0.27
N ARG A 374 22.61 22.34 0.93
CA ARG A 374 23.48 22.34 2.13
C ARG A 374 24.37 21.10 2.17
N GLY A 375 23.85 19.95 1.75
CA GLY A 375 24.60 18.69 1.64
C GLY A 375 25.62 18.66 0.51
N LEU A 376 25.34 19.38 -0.59
CA LEU A 376 26.10 19.33 -1.84
C LEU A 376 27.47 20.01 -1.80
N ARG A 377 27.82 20.74 -0.75
CA ARG A 377 29.10 21.45 -0.69
C ARG A 377 30.27 20.49 -0.51
N LEU A 378 31.40 20.83 -1.14
CA LEU A 378 32.63 20.06 -1.02
C LEU A 378 33.29 20.29 0.35
N PRO A 379 33.59 19.24 1.12
CA PRO A 379 34.08 19.38 2.49
C PRO A 379 35.51 19.93 2.54
N PHE A 380 36.31 19.62 1.52
CA PHE A 380 37.70 20.06 1.38
C PHE A 380 37.88 21.15 0.32
N GLY A 381 36.80 21.81 -0.10
CA GLY A 381 36.82 22.87 -1.13
C GLY A 381 36.92 22.36 -2.57
N ALA A 382 37.48 21.17 -2.78
CA ALA A 382 37.55 20.46 -4.05
C ALA A 382 37.09 19.00 -3.91
N ARG A 383 36.83 18.32 -5.03
CA ARG A 383 36.63 16.87 -5.05
C ARG A 383 37.94 16.17 -4.70
N THR A 384 37.82 15.15 -3.87
CA THR A 384 38.93 14.36 -3.32
C THR A 384 39.35 13.21 -4.23
N GLY A 385 38.50 12.83 -5.19
CA GLY A 385 38.66 11.62 -5.99
C GLY A 385 38.19 10.35 -5.29
N LEU A 386 37.78 10.45 -4.02
CA LEU A 386 37.16 9.37 -3.26
C LEU A 386 35.64 9.53 -3.34
N ALA A 387 34.99 8.66 -4.12
CA ALA A 387 33.54 8.69 -4.34
C ALA A 387 32.74 8.82 -3.03
N THR A 388 33.11 8.08 -1.98
CA THR A 388 32.44 8.10 -0.68
C THR A 388 32.48 9.46 0.02
N VAL A 389 33.54 10.26 -0.20
CA VAL A 389 33.71 11.61 0.35
C VAL A 389 33.05 12.67 -0.53
N ASP A 390 33.14 12.49 -1.85
CA ASP A 390 32.59 13.39 -2.86
C ASP A 390 31.09 13.19 -3.09
N GLN A 391 30.46 12.30 -2.31
CA GLN A 391 29.03 11.98 -2.38
C GLN A 391 28.28 12.40 -1.12
N VAL A 392 27.03 12.82 -1.27
CA VAL A 392 26.07 12.99 -0.17
C VAL A 392 24.97 11.94 -0.30
N ASP A 393 24.78 11.13 0.74
CA ASP A 393 23.75 10.10 0.76
C ASP A 393 22.43 10.68 1.24
N LEU A 394 21.38 10.52 0.45
CA LEU A 394 20.00 10.91 0.77
C LEU A 394 19.18 9.66 1.05
N VAL A 395 18.91 9.41 2.34
CA VAL A 395 18.09 8.30 2.82
C VAL A 395 16.63 8.72 2.83
N ALA A 396 15.80 8.04 2.03
CA ALA A 396 14.37 8.31 1.94
C ALA A 396 13.55 7.02 1.78
N HIS A 397 12.35 7.01 2.35
CA HIS A 397 11.43 5.86 2.34
C HIS A 397 10.27 5.95 1.33
N ASP A 398 10.14 7.08 0.65
CA ASP A 398 9.21 7.15 -0.46
C ASP A 398 9.73 6.26 -1.58
N SER A 399 8.86 5.38 -2.07
CA SER A 399 9.18 4.38 -3.09
C SER A 399 9.98 5.05 -4.20
N TYR A 400 11.08 4.43 -4.62
CA TYR A 400 11.90 4.76 -5.78
C TYR A 400 11.19 5.61 -6.86
N LYS A 401 9.96 5.26 -7.23
CA LYS A 401 9.09 5.99 -8.16
C LYS A 401 8.78 7.47 -7.82
N GLN A 402 8.58 7.86 -6.56
CA GLN A 402 8.32 9.25 -6.16
C GLN A 402 9.61 10.10 -6.10
N LEU A 403 10.73 9.49 -5.72
CA LEU A 403 12.06 10.09 -5.87
C LEU A 403 12.47 10.20 -7.34
N LEU A 404 12.01 9.27 -8.21
CA LEU A 404 12.16 9.34 -9.66
C LEU A 404 11.20 10.36 -10.31
N ASP A 405 9.98 10.53 -9.81
CA ASP A 405 9.09 11.60 -10.28
C ASP A 405 9.67 12.97 -9.89
N GLN A 406 10.36 13.06 -8.74
CA GLN A 406 11.24 14.19 -8.40
C GLN A 406 12.53 14.21 -9.24
N LYS A 407 13.03 13.08 -9.73
CA LYS A 407 14.16 12.99 -10.67
C LYS A 407 13.79 13.54 -12.03
N ASP A 408 12.54 13.47 -12.49
CA ASP A 408 12.12 14.15 -13.72
C ASP A 408 12.02 15.67 -13.50
N VAL A 409 11.72 16.14 -12.28
CA VAL A 409 11.80 17.56 -11.89
C VAL A 409 13.25 18.04 -11.71
N LEU A 410 14.12 17.22 -11.10
CA LEU A 410 15.55 17.49 -10.95
C LEU A 410 16.26 17.35 -12.31
N ARG A 411 15.93 16.36 -13.15
CA ARG A 411 16.38 16.24 -14.55
C ARG A 411 15.88 17.41 -15.37
N GLN A 412 14.59 17.78 -15.27
CA GLN A 412 14.06 18.97 -15.95
C GLN A 412 14.77 20.24 -15.52
N ARG A 413 15.10 20.43 -14.24
CA ARG A 413 15.84 21.61 -13.76
C ARG A 413 17.33 21.58 -14.07
N ILE A 414 17.91 20.40 -14.13
CA ILE A 414 19.29 20.20 -14.57
C ILE A 414 19.41 20.36 -16.11
N GLN A 415 18.32 20.21 -16.84
CA GLN A 415 18.26 20.33 -18.30
C GLN A 415 17.26 21.39 -18.78
N LEU A 416 16.95 22.42 -17.99
CA LEU A 416 15.97 23.43 -18.44
C LEU A 416 16.47 24.00 -19.77
N PRO A 417 15.64 23.97 -20.84
CA PRO A 417 16.10 24.33 -22.17
C PRO A 417 16.49 25.80 -22.14
N SER A 418 17.68 26.10 -22.63
CA SER A 418 18.06 27.44 -23.03
C SER A 418 16.93 27.98 -23.89
N SER A 419 16.20 28.98 -23.40
CA SER A 419 15.35 29.80 -24.25
C SER A 419 16.27 30.66 -25.11
N SER A 420 16.96 30.03 -26.05
CA SER A 420 17.37 30.71 -27.26
C SER A 420 16.07 31.09 -27.96
N VAL A 421 15.69 32.35 -27.82
CA VAL A 421 14.65 32.94 -28.67
C VAL A 421 15.27 32.94 -30.06
N GLU A 422 14.84 32.01 -30.92
CA GLU A 422 15.11 32.14 -32.35
C GLU A 422 14.40 33.41 -32.82
N VAL A 423 15.21 34.36 -33.28
CA VAL A 423 14.77 35.64 -33.82
C VAL A 423 14.83 35.50 -35.33
N ASP A 424 13.78 35.94 -36.03
CA ASP A 424 13.82 35.99 -37.49
C ASP A 424 14.80 37.06 -38.00
N ASP A 425 15.08 37.06 -39.31
CA ASP A 425 15.97 38.02 -39.98
C ASP A 425 15.51 39.50 -39.86
N GLN A 426 14.41 39.77 -39.15
CA GLN A 426 13.85 41.10 -38.90
C GLN A 426 13.76 41.46 -37.41
N GLY A 427 14.25 40.61 -36.50
CA GLY A 427 14.36 40.94 -35.08
C GLY A 427 13.08 40.72 -34.26
N PHE A 428 12.10 39.94 -34.75
CA PHE A 428 10.90 39.59 -33.98
C PHE A 428 10.96 38.16 -33.43
N ALA A 429 10.49 37.99 -32.20
CA ALA A 429 10.36 36.68 -31.55
C ALA A 429 9.19 35.90 -32.16
N THR A 430 9.45 34.75 -32.77
CA THR A 430 8.38 33.87 -33.28
C THR A 430 8.00 32.82 -32.25
N THR A 431 6.82 32.93 -31.65
CA THR A 431 6.22 31.83 -30.89
C THR A 431 5.59 30.84 -31.87
N ALA A 432 6.11 29.61 -31.95
CA ALA A 432 5.44 28.54 -32.65
C ALA A 432 4.17 28.13 -31.88
N GLU A 433 2.99 28.46 -32.39
CA GLU A 433 1.74 27.86 -31.96
C GLU A 433 1.75 26.36 -32.28
N VAL A 434 1.48 25.52 -31.28
CA VAL A 434 1.20 24.09 -31.48
C VAL A 434 -0.19 23.97 -32.07
N ASP A 435 -0.27 23.58 -33.35
CA ASP A 435 -1.52 23.21 -34.02
C ASP A 435 -2.12 21.94 -33.39
N PRO A 436 -3.30 21.99 -32.74
CA PRO A 436 -3.91 20.84 -32.07
C PRO A 436 -4.44 19.76 -33.03
N THR A 437 -4.31 19.93 -34.35
CA THR A 437 -5.00 19.08 -35.33
C THR A 437 -4.14 18.03 -36.02
N LYS A 438 -2.87 17.85 -35.62
CA LYS A 438 -2.00 16.82 -36.20
C LYS A 438 -1.96 15.51 -35.38
N PRO A 439 -2.39 14.35 -35.93
CA PRO A 439 -2.27 13.07 -35.25
C PRO A 439 -0.80 12.62 -35.17
N LEU A 440 -0.42 12.04 -34.02
CA LEU A 440 0.87 11.39 -33.81
C LEU A 440 0.93 10.05 -34.57
N ASP A 441 2.00 9.87 -35.34
CA ASP A 441 2.34 8.69 -36.13
C ASP A 441 2.89 7.57 -35.21
N PRO A 442 2.35 6.33 -35.22
CA PRO A 442 2.82 5.25 -34.39
C PRO A 442 3.90 4.44 -35.14
N GLY A 443 5.17 4.77 -34.91
CA GLY A 443 6.28 4.02 -35.48
C GLY A 443 7.59 4.24 -34.74
N ALA A 444 7.79 3.53 -33.63
CA ALA A 444 9.12 3.20 -33.11
C ALA A 444 9.03 2.01 -32.13
N ASP A 445 9.91 1.05 -32.40
CA ASP A 445 9.97 -0.31 -31.88
C ASP A 445 10.16 -0.44 -30.36
N HIS A 446 9.51 -1.47 -29.79
CA HIS A 446 9.94 -2.12 -28.55
C HIS A 446 10.47 -3.54 -28.85
N PRO A 447 11.57 -3.95 -28.22
CA PRO A 447 12.25 -5.21 -28.54
C PRO A 447 11.50 -6.42 -27.98
N ALA A 448 11.43 -7.46 -28.80
CA ALA A 448 10.86 -8.76 -28.48
C ALA A 448 11.74 -9.54 -27.48
N ALA A 449 11.09 -10.23 -26.54
CA ALA A 449 11.65 -11.34 -25.80
C ALA A 449 10.87 -12.61 -26.18
N ASP A 450 11.65 -13.61 -26.55
CA ASP A 450 11.27 -14.98 -26.93
C ASP A 450 10.40 -15.67 -25.87
N ASP A 451 9.43 -16.48 -26.31
CA ASP A 451 9.49 -17.89 -25.96
C ASP A 451 8.64 -18.79 -26.86
N ALA A 452 9.17 -19.98 -27.07
CA ALA A 452 8.89 -20.88 -28.16
C ALA A 452 7.57 -21.67 -28.03
N SER A 453 6.93 -21.87 -29.19
CA SER A 453 5.88 -22.85 -29.43
C SER A 453 6.42 -24.27 -29.56
N GLY A 454 5.68 -25.27 -29.06
CA GLY A 454 5.84 -26.65 -29.50
C GLY A 454 4.80 -27.62 -28.91
N GLY A 455 3.83 -28.04 -29.74
CA GLY A 455 3.15 -29.33 -29.61
C GLY A 455 1.65 -29.28 -29.30
N GLY A 456 0.82 -29.43 -30.33
CA GLY A 456 -0.64 -29.45 -30.21
C GLY A 456 -1.26 -30.81 -29.90
N ALA A 457 -2.57 -30.80 -29.62
CA ALA A 457 -3.61 -31.66 -30.21
C ALA A 457 -4.92 -31.58 -29.40
N GLY A 458 -6.05 -31.42 -30.10
CA GLY A 458 -7.29 -32.14 -29.78
C GLY A 458 -8.32 -31.52 -28.83
N GLY A 459 -9.29 -30.80 -29.41
CA GLY A 459 -10.71 -31.16 -29.31
C GLY A 459 -11.54 -30.75 -28.08
N GLY A 460 -12.61 -29.98 -28.35
CA GLY A 460 -13.95 -30.28 -27.80
C GLY A 460 -14.52 -29.32 -26.75
N ASN A 461 -15.43 -28.45 -27.22
CA ASN A 461 -16.27 -27.51 -26.46
C ASN A 461 -17.14 -28.14 -25.35
N ALA A 462 -17.29 -27.39 -24.24
CA ALA A 462 -18.54 -27.27 -23.47
C ALA A 462 -18.68 -25.82 -22.94
N PRO A 463 -19.88 -25.19 -22.98
CA PRO A 463 -20.09 -23.78 -22.63
C PRO A 463 -20.74 -23.57 -21.25
N MET A 464 -20.53 -22.40 -20.64
CA MET A 464 -21.36 -21.73 -19.60
C MET A 464 -20.75 -20.33 -19.31
N PRO A 465 -21.42 -19.37 -18.62
CA PRO A 465 -22.85 -19.24 -18.30
C PRO A 465 -23.44 -17.83 -18.55
N GLY A 466 -24.78 -17.75 -18.47
CA GLY A 466 -25.57 -16.52 -18.48
C GLY A 466 -25.61 -15.78 -17.13
N GLN A 467 -26.00 -14.51 -17.21
CA GLN A 467 -26.01 -13.53 -16.12
C GLN A 467 -27.45 -13.08 -15.83
N TRP A 468 -27.84 -13.12 -14.55
CA TRP A 468 -29.11 -12.66 -14.00
C TRP A 468 -29.08 -11.14 -13.79
N SER A 469 -30.18 -10.46 -14.07
CA SER A 469 -30.46 -9.08 -13.62
C SER A 469 -31.71 -9.11 -12.73
N LEU A 470 -31.64 -8.40 -11.60
CA LEU A 470 -32.64 -8.34 -10.54
C LEU A 470 -32.58 -6.90 -10.03
N PHE A 471 -33.70 -6.15 -10.12
CA PHE A 471 -34.20 -5.11 -9.21
C PHE A 471 -35.32 -4.32 -9.93
N GLY A 472 -36.42 -4.08 -9.22
CA GLY A 472 -37.44 -3.10 -9.62
C GLY A 472 -38.85 -3.50 -9.18
N ASP A 473 -39.13 -3.20 -7.92
CA ASP A 473 -40.38 -3.44 -7.19
C ASP A 473 -41.45 -2.36 -7.46
N GLU A 474 -42.65 -2.62 -6.92
CA GLU A 474 -43.74 -1.69 -6.54
C GLU A 474 -45.09 -1.67 -7.30
N SER A 475 -46.12 -2.01 -6.52
CA SER A 475 -47.41 -1.33 -6.29
C SER A 475 -48.71 -1.88 -6.90
N ASP A 476 -49.51 -2.43 -5.97
CA ASP A 476 -50.91 -2.11 -5.61
C ASP A 476 -52.12 -2.40 -6.53
N ALA A 477 -52.95 -3.31 -5.98
CA ALA A 477 -54.38 -3.18 -5.61
C ALA A 477 -55.52 -3.19 -6.66
N GLU A 478 -56.38 -4.20 -6.45
CA GLU A 478 -57.86 -4.27 -6.55
C GLU A 478 -58.59 -3.95 -7.89
N ALA A 479 -59.31 -4.93 -8.42
CA ALA A 479 -60.79 -4.89 -8.57
C ALA A 479 -61.35 -6.12 -9.31
N GLU A 480 -62.53 -6.55 -8.88
CA GLU A 480 -63.38 -7.63 -9.42
C GLU A 480 -63.97 -7.32 -10.81
N GLY A 481 -64.31 -8.36 -11.58
CA GLY A 481 -65.19 -8.28 -12.75
C GLY A 481 -65.17 -9.56 -13.59
N GLY A 482 -66.29 -10.29 -13.61
CA GLY A 482 -66.39 -11.61 -14.23
C GLY A 482 -66.86 -11.66 -15.70
N ALA A 483 -67.08 -12.91 -16.12
CA ALA A 483 -67.88 -13.42 -17.25
C ALA A 483 -67.31 -13.30 -18.69
N ASP A 484 -66.71 -14.42 -19.10
CA ASP A 484 -67.14 -15.36 -20.16
C ASP A 484 -67.32 -14.95 -21.63
N GLU A 485 -67.02 -15.95 -22.47
CA GLU A 485 -67.33 -16.19 -23.89
C GLU A 485 -66.36 -15.77 -25.02
N GLY A 486 -65.93 -16.81 -25.75
CA GLY A 486 -65.61 -16.81 -27.18
C GLY A 486 -64.13 -17.11 -27.50
N GLY A 487 -63.73 -18.22 -28.11
CA GLY A 487 -64.46 -19.21 -28.91
C GLY A 487 -63.51 -19.73 -30.00
N GLU A 488 -63.56 -21.04 -30.22
CA GLU A 488 -62.70 -21.87 -31.05
C GLU A 488 -62.77 -21.58 -32.57
N ALA A 489 -61.81 -22.11 -33.33
CA ALA A 489 -62.02 -22.61 -34.69
C ALA A 489 -61.03 -23.78 -34.91
N GLU A 490 -61.47 -25.03 -34.85
CA GLU A 490 -62.25 -25.79 -35.83
C GLU A 490 -61.38 -26.50 -36.88
N THR A 491 -61.33 -27.83 -36.76
CA THR A 491 -61.47 -28.71 -37.92
C THR A 491 -62.61 -29.69 -37.66
N SER A 492 -63.68 -29.46 -38.42
CA SER A 492 -64.90 -30.26 -38.51
C SER A 492 -64.69 -31.62 -39.24
N PRO A 493 -65.65 -32.56 -39.13
CA PRO A 493 -65.48 -34.01 -39.31
C PRO A 493 -66.18 -34.56 -40.57
N LEU A 494 -66.04 -35.86 -40.86
CA LEU A 494 -67.11 -36.66 -41.50
C LEU A 494 -66.97 -38.18 -41.20
N LEU A 495 -67.84 -38.64 -40.30
CA LEU A 495 -68.66 -39.87 -40.26
C LEU A 495 -68.23 -41.13 -41.06
N PHE A 496 -68.15 -42.29 -40.37
CA PHE A 496 -68.91 -43.50 -40.73
C PHE A 496 -69.20 -44.36 -39.47
N GLN A 497 -70.38 -44.98 -39.50
CA GLN A 497 -71.20 -45.50 -38.39
C GLN A 497 -70.76 -46.80 -37.71
N GLU A 498 -71.20 -46.93 -36.45
CA GLU A 498 -71.82 -48.10 -35.80
C GLU A 498 -71.30 -49.51 -36.13
N THR A 499 -70.63 -50.13 -35.16
CA THR A 499 -71.07 -51.45 -34.67
C THR A 499 -70.71 -51.58 -33.18
N GLU A 500 -71.71 -51.97 -32.40
CA GLU A 500 -71.72 -52.15 -30.96
C GLU A 500 -70.71 -53.21 -30.45
N ASN A 501 -70.42 -53.13 -29.14
CA ASN A 501 -69.59 -54.01 -28.30
C ASN A 501 -68.09 -53.71 -28.21
N ARG A 502 -67.74 -52.67 -27.44
CA ARG A 502 -66.52 -52.66 -26.62
C ARG A 502 -66.82 -52.13 -25.23
N LEU A 503 -66.44 -52.94 -24.23
CA LEU A 503 -66.51 -52.64 -22.80
C LEU A 503 -65.95 -51.24 -22.50
N VAL A 504 -66.75 -50.42 -21.83
CA VAL A 504 -66.31 -49.17 -21.20
C VAL A 504 -65.42 -49.54 -20.02
N THR A 505 -64.09 -49.53 -20.19
CA THR A 505 -63.15 -49.51 -19.06
C THR A 505 -63.00 -48.06 -18.60
N SER A 506 -63.51 -47.74 -17.40
CA SER A 506 -63.41 -46.39 -16.84
C SER A 506 -61.94 -46.01 -16.55
N ALA A 507 -61.60 -44.73 -16.71
CA ALA A 507 -60.25 -44.22 -16.45
C ALA A 507 -59.92 -44.24 -14.95
N PRO A 508 -58.64 -44.46 -14.56
CA PRO A 508 -58.21 -44.42 -13.17
C PRO A 508 -58.48 -43.05 -12.53
N LYS A 509 -58.96 -43.03 -11.28
CA LYS A 509 -59.31 -41.80 -10.55
C LYS A 509 -58.20 -41.43 -9.55
N PRO A 510 -57.70 -40.18 -9.55
CA PRO A 510 -56.75 -39.75 -8.52
C PRO A 510 -57.46 -39.63 -7.17
N GLN A 511 -56.92 -40.26 -6.13
CA GLN A 511 -57.41 -40.16 -4.76
C GLN A 511 -56.25 -39.82 -3.80
N GLY A 512 -56.49 -38.87 -2.89
CA GLY A 512 -55.60 -38.59 -1.77
C GLY A 512 -55.73 -39.64 -0.65
N ARG A 513 -55.11 -39.37 0.49
CA ARG A 513 -55.20 -40.23 1.68
C ARG A 513 -56.64 -40.34 2.19
N VAL A 514 -56.93 -41.44 2.88
CA VAL A 514 -58.22 -41.65 3.55
C VAL A 514 -58.45 -40.54 4.58
N LYS A 515 -59.69 -40.09 4.73
CA LYS A 515 -60.07 -39.08 5.71
C LYS A 515 -59.61 -39.51 7.12
N ASP A 516 -59.01 -38.59 7.86
CA ASP A 516 -58.44 -38.80 9.21
C ASP A 516 -57.15 -39.65 9.27
N ALA A 517 -56.61 -40.08 8.13
CA ALA A 517 -55.32 -40.74 8.07
C ALA A 517 -54.14 -39.76 8.29
N PRO A 518 -53.08 -40.17 9.02
CA PRO A 518 -51.95 -39.31 9.33
C PRO A 518 -51.03 -39.14 8.12
N GLN A 519 -50.30 -38.03 8.12
CA GLN A 519 -49.12 -37.85 7.29
C GLN A 519 -47.92 -38.38 8.07
N ILE A 520 -47.17 -39.31 7.47
CA ILE A 520 -46.03 -39.98 8.12
C ILE A 520 -44.74 -39.28 7.68
N ILE A 521 -43.87 -38.91 8.63
CA ILE A 521 -42.52 -38.42 8.35
C ILE A 521 -41.55 -39.57 8.56
N PHE A 522 -41.11 -40.19 7.48
CA PHE A 522 -40.13 -41.27 7.51
C PHE A 522 -38.70 -40.70 7.56
N PRO A 523 -37.92 -40.97 8.63
CA PRO A 523 -36.56 -40.45 8.76
C PRO A 523 -35.56 -41.28 7.95
N ARG A 524 -35.24 -40.86 6.71
CA ARG A 524 -34.23 -41.56 5.90
C ARG A 524 -32.83 -41.20 6.41
N ARG A 525 -32.00 -42.19 6.75
CA ARG A 525 -30.63 -41.96 7.21
C ARG A 525 -29.66 -41.96 6.03
N ASP A 526 -29.24 -40.78 5.60
CA ASP A 526 -28.31 -40.60 4.49
C ASP A 526 -26.86 -40.43 5.01
N SER A 527 -25.88 -40.72 4.14
CA SER A 527 -24.45 -40.59 4.44
C SER A 527 -23.81 -39.53 3.55
N LEU A 528 -23.04 -38.62 4.15
CA LEU A 528 -22.25 -37.60 3.46
C LEU A 528 -20.76 -37.78 3.78
N LEU A 529 -19.89 -37.57 2.80
CA LEU A 529 -18.46 -37.40 3.10
C LEU A 529 -18.24 -35.98 3.63
N ALA A 530 -17.79 -35.88 4.87
CA ALA A 530 -17.34 -34.65 5.50
C ALA A 530 -15.85 -34.73 5.84
N HIS A 531 -15.18 -33.61 6.06
CA HIS A 531 -13.80 -33.63 6.58
C HIS A 531 -13.80 -33.85 8.09
N ALA A 532 -12.86 -34.65 8.58
CA ALA A 532 -12.66 -34.79 10.02
C ALA A 532 -12.32 -33.42 10.66
N PRO A 533 -12.74 -33.18 11.93
CA PRO A 533 -12.33 -32.00 12.67
C PRO A 533 -10.81 -31.83 12.66
N PHE A 534 -10.34 -30.59 12.45
CA PHE A 534 -8.91 -30.34 12.41
C PHE A 534 -8.31 -30.45 13.81
N SER A 535 -7.14 -31.09 13.92
CA SER A 535 -6.40 -31.16 15.17
C SER A 535 -4.91 -31.06 14.91
N LEU A 536 -4.27 -30.11 15.59
CA LEU A 536 -2.81 -29.94 15.56
C LEU A 536 -2.06 -31.18 16.08
N ALA A 537 -2.69 -32.01 16.90
CA ALA A 537 -2.10 -33.25 17.40
C ALA A 537 -1.72 -34.22 16.26
N ASN A 538 -2.44 -34.16 15.14
CA ASN A 538 -2.23 -35.01 13.97
C ASN A 538 -1.05 -34.57 13.09
N ILE A 539 -0.42 -33.44 13.38
CA ILE A 539 0.76 -32.96 12.67
C ILE A 539 2.01 -33.58 13.33
N PRO A 540 2.79 -34.41 12.61
CA PRO A 540 4.04 -34.95 13.11
C PRO A 540 5.08 -33.85 13.35
N ASP A 541 5.90 -34.02 14.40
CA ASP A 541 6.99 -33.08 14.70
C ASP A 541 8.02 -33.02 13.55
N GLY A 542 8.22 -34.13 12.83
CA GLY A 542 9.10 -34.18 11.66
C GLY A 542 8.67 -33.27 10.50
N ASP A 543 7.36 -33.04 10.33
CA ASP A 543 6.87 -32.12 9.30
C ASP A 543 7.16 -30.66 9.67
N ALA A 544 7.06 -30.34 10.98
CA ALA A 544 7.44 -29.03 11.51
C ALA A 544 8.95 -28.81 11.43
N GLU A 545 9.77 -29.81 11.80
CA GLU A 545 11.23 -29.78 11.63
C GLU A 545 11.60 -29.53 10.17
N GLN A 546 11.01 -30.27 9.22
CA GLN A 546 11.28 -30.12 7.80
C GLN A 546 10.92 -28.74 7.26
N ALA A 547 9.82 -28.14 7.74
CA ALA A 547 9.45 -26.78 7.40
C ALA A 547 10.44 -25.73 7.95
N GLY A 548 11.05 -26.01 9.11
CA GLY A 548 12.05 -25.15 9.74
C GLY A 548 13.39 -25.06 8.98
N VAL A 549 13.78 -26.09 8.25
CA VAL A 549 15.09 -26.20 7.56
C VAL A 549 15.39 -25.01 6.63
N ALA A 550 14.36 -24.42 6.01
CA ALA A 550 14.53 -23.27 5.11
C ALA A 550 15.02 -21.99 5.83
N PHE A 551 14.95 -21.96 7.17
CA PHE A 551 15.21 -20.78 7.99
C PHE A 551 16.43 -20.96 8.89
N ILE A 552 17.40 -21.79 8.47
CA ILE A 552 18.68 -21.98 9.19
C ILE A 552 19.55 -20.72 9.10
N ASN A 553 19.61 -20.10 7.93
CA ASN A 553 20.47 -18.95 7.69
C ASN A 553 19.66 -17.65 7.83
N GLU A 554 20.35 -16.58 8.23
CA GLU A 554 19.77 -15.25 8.15
C GLU A 554 19.48 -14.84 6.71
N VAL A 555 18.41 -14.07 6.57
CA VAL A 555 17.99 -13.52 5.27
C VAL A 555 18.67 -12.16 5.13
N PRO A 556 19.66 -11.99 4.24
CA PRO A 556 20.33 -10.71 4.10
C PRO A 556 19.35 -9.67 3.56
N THR A 557 19.41 -8.47 4.12
CA THR A 557 18.75 -7.28 3.59
C THR A 557 19.79 -6.32 3.06
N PHE A 558 19.42 -5.53 2.05
CA PHE A 558 20.35 -4.68 1.34
C PHE A 558 19.85 -3.24 1.26
N ILE A 559 20.80 -2.32 1.41
CA ILE A 559 20.66 -0.91 1.08
C ILE A 559 21.13 -0.75 -0.37
N PHE A 560 20.26 -0.18 -1.20
CA PHE A 560 20.58 0.18 -2.58
C PHE A 560 20.97 1.65 -2.64
N ARG A 561 21.98 1.95 -3.44
CA ARG A 561 22.55 3.28 -3.60
C ARG A 561 22.65 3.60 -5.09
N ASP A 562 21.96 4.65 -5.51
CA ASP A 562 21.92 5.10 -6.90
C ASP A 562 22.47 6.53 -6.98
N ALA A 563 23.65 6.70 -7.55
CA ALA A 563 24.29 8.01 -7.69
C ALA A 563 23.72 8.78 -8.89
N LEU A 564 23.45 10.06 -8.71
CA LEU A 564 23.04 10.98 -9.76
C LEU A 564 24.26 11.66 -10.35
N GLU A 565 24.93 10.98 -11.26
CA GLU A 565 26.12 11.49 -11.94
C GLU A 565 25.72 12.38 -13.11
N ALA A 566 26.55 13.38 -13.40
CA ALA A 566 26.37 14.25 -14.55
C ALA A 566 27.68 14.38 -15.30
N GLU A 567 27.61 14.41 -16.63
CA GLU A 567 28.76 14.57 -17.51
C GLU A 567 28.43 15.50 -18.67
N ARG A 568 29.45 16.25 -19.14
CA ARG A 568 29.36 17.01 -20.38
C ARG A 568 29.67 16.09 -21.55
N VAL A 569 28.75 16.00 -22.50
CA VAL A 569 28.84 15.12 -23.68
C VAL A 569 28.62 15.94 -24.95
N GLY A 570 29.22 15.49 -26.06
CA GLY A 570 29.11 16.20 -27.34
C GLY A 570 30.05 17.40 -27.47
N ALA A 571 30.11 17.97 -28.67
CA ALA A 571 30.94 19.15 -28.97
C ALA A 571 30.32 20.47 -28.47
N ASP A 572 29.01 20.45 -28.19
CA ASP A 572 28.21 21.52 -27.61
C ASP A 572 28.27 21.57 -26.08
N GLY A 573 28.88 20.58 -25.43
CA GLY A 573 29.08 20.55 -23.98
C GLY A 573 27.79 20.37 -23.18
N ARG A 574 26.74 19.81 -23.81
CA ARG A 574 25.45 19.51 -23.16
C ARG A 574 25.65 18.57 -21.97
N VAL A 575 24.88 18.79 -20.89
CA VAL A 575 24.93 17.94 -19.70
C VAL A 575 23.92 16.82 -19.77
N GLU A 576 24.39 15.58 -19.63
CA GLU A 576 23.56 14.40 -19.44
C GLU A 576 23.66 13.91 -17.99
N ILE A 577 22.51 13.51 -17.42
CA ILE A 577 22.41 12.98 -16.06
C ILE A 577 22.12 11.49 -16.10
N ASN A 578 23.08 10.74 -15.59
CA ASN A 578 23.01 9.31 -15.49
C ASN A 578 22.71 8.89 -14.06
N VAL A 579 21.89 7.86 -13.92
CA VAL A 579 21.74 7.18 -12.64
C VAL A 579 22.69 5.99 -12.67
N ALA A 580 23.72 6.04 -11.85
CA ALA A 580 24.73 5.01 -11.72
C ALA A 580 24.43 4.16 -10.49
N PRO A 581 23.92 2.92 -10.65
CA PRO A 581 23.73 2.01 -9.53
C PRO A 581 25.09 1.64 -8.94
N GLN A 582 25.19 1.70 -7.61
CA GLN A 582 26.39 1.32 -6.86
C GLN A 582 26.23 -0.07 -6.24
N ALA A 583 27.34 -0.61 -5.72
CA ALA A 583 27.32 -1.85 -4.96
C ALA A 583 26.36 -1.71 -3.77
N HIS A 584 25.52 -2.74 -3.57
CA HIS A 584 24.62 -2.76 -2.44
C HIS A 584 25.42 -3.01 -1.15
N GLU A 585 24.97 -2.39 -0.06
CA GLU A 585 25.55 -2.58 1.27
C GLU A 585 24.58 -3.44 2.11
N THR A 586 25.11 -4.29 2.98
CA THR A 586 24.27 -5.06 3.91
C THR A 586 23.57 -4.09 4.85
N ALA A 587 22.25 -4.15 4.85
CA ALA A 587 21.42 -3.29 5.68
C ALA A 587 21.32 -3.83 7.10
N GLN A 588 21.21 -2.94 8.08
CA GLN A 588 20.90 -3.36 9.44
C GLN A 588 19.47 -3.91 9.49
N GLN A 589 19.29 -4.95 10.31
CA GLN A 589 17.99 -5.51 10.64
C GLN A 589 17.81 -5.43 12.15
N THR A 590 16.57 -5.21 12.57
CA THR A 590 16.20 -5.40 13.96
C THR A 590 16.34 -6.88 14.28
N LEU A 591 17.14 -7.14 15.31
CA LEU A 591 17.37 -8.45 15.87
C LEU A 591 16.42 -8.62 17.05
N GLU A 592 15.67 -9.73 17.04
CA GLU A 592 14.68 -10.05 18.07
C GLU A 592 15.09 -11.37 18.75
N GLY A 593 14.86 -11.44 20.05
CA GLY A 593 15.11 -12.65 20.83
C GLY A 593 14.24 -13.81 20.37
N LEU A 594 14.75 -15.03 20.54
CA LEU A 594 14.00 -16.25 20.25
C LEU A 594 12.68 -16.38 21.02
N ASP A 595 12.54 -15.72 22.17
CA ASP A 595 11.30 -15.66 22.93
C ASP A 595 10.18 -14.94 22.15
N VAL A 596 10.50 -13.80 21.52
CA VAL A 596 9.57 -13.07 20.66
C VAL A 596 9.19 -13.92 19.45
N VAL A 597 10.19 -14.49 18.75
CA VAL A 597 9.96 -15.36 17.59
C VAL A 597 9.07 -16.56 17.95
N TYR A 598 9.33 -17.15 19.11
CA TYR A 598 8.55 -18.28 19.61
C TYR A 598 7.08 -17.89 19.84
N ASP A 599 6.85 -16.75 20.49
CA ASP A 599 5.51 -16.29 20.80
C ASP A 599 4.72 -15.93 19.54
N ASP A 600 5.31 -15.28 18.53
CA ASP A 600 4.58 -15.01 17.28
C ASP A 600 4.21 -16.29 16.53
N LEU A 601 5.11 -17.27 16.49
CA LEU A 601 4.83 -18.54 15.82
C LEU A 601 3.67 -19.27 16.51
N VAL A 602 3.65 -19.26 17.85
CA VAL A 602 2.55 -19.84 18.63
C VAL A 602 1.26 -19.07 18.39
N GLU A 603 1.31 -17.74 18.44
CA GLU A 603 0.15 -16.88 18.25
C GLU A 603 -0.44 -17.05 16.84
N MET A 604 0.40 -17.03 15.80
CA MET A 604 -0.04 -17.22 14.41
C MET A 604 -0.75 -18.56 14.19
N ILE A 605 -0.25 -19.66 14.79
CA ILE A 605 -0.93 -20.97 14.72
C ILE A 605 -2.29 -20.88 15.40
N MET A 606 -2.36 -20.28 16.59
CA MET A 606 -3.61 -20.19 17.35
C MET A 606 -4.63 -19.25 16.71
N GLN A 607 -4.21 -18.26 15.91
CA GLN A 607 -5.11 -17.36 15.18
C GLN A 607 -5.72 -17.98 13.92
N GLN A 608 -5.33 -19.20 13.51
CA GLN A 608 -5.93 -19.85 12.35
C GLN A 608 -7.41 -20.24 12.65
N PRO A 609 -8.39 -19.88 11.80
CA PRO A 609 -9.81 -20.13 12.06
C PRO A 609 -10.17 -21.60 12.31
N GLU A 610 -9.47 -22.52 11.65
CA GLU A 610 -9.72 -23.97 11.74
C GLU A 610 -9.06 -24.62 12.96
N VAL A 611 -8.25 -23.87 13.74
CA VAL A 611 -7.61 -24.37 14.96
C VAL A 611 -8.53 -24.14 16.17
N PRO A 612 -8.98 -25.22 16.85
CA PRO A 612 -9.83 -25.08 18.02
C PRO A 612 -9.13 -24.33 19.16
N GLN A 613 -9.85 -23.42 19.83
CA GLN A 613 -9.33 -22.62 20.95
C GLN A 613 -9.33 -23.39 22.27
N GLU A 614 -8.55 -24.47 22.31
CA GLU A 614 -8.49 -25.41 23.42
C GLU A 614 -7.09 -25.51 24.04
N LYS A 615 -7.01 -25.98 25.29
CA LYS A 615 -5.73 -26.22 25.98
C LYS A 615 -4.85 -27.23 25.23
N SER A 616 -5.47 -28.25 24.63
CA SER A 616 -4.84 -29.26 23.78
C SER A 616 -4.14 -28.61 22.57
N SER A 617 -4.84 -27.74 21.84
CA SER A 617 -4.32 -26.98 20.70
C SER A 617 -3.16 -26.07 21.10
N LYS A 618 -3.28 -25.35 22.21
CA LYS A 618 -2.20 -24.49 22.72
C LYS A 618 -0.94 -25.26 23.11
N ASN A 619 -1.08 -26.48 23.61
CA ASN A 619 0.07 -27.34 23.90
C ASN A 619 0.69 -27.93 22.62
N ALA A 620 -0.16 -28.30 21.66
CA ALA A 620 0.29 -28.79 20.36
C ALA A 620 1.01 -27.72 19.54
N SER A 621 0.54 -26.47 19.54
CA SER A 621 1.23 -25.36 18.88
C SER A 621 2.63 -25.15 19.46
N LYS A 622 2.76 -25.10 20.79
CA LYS A 622 4.06 -25.04 21.47
C LYS A 622 5.00 -26.19 21.09
N ARG A 623 4.48 -27.42 20.97
CA ARG A 623 5.26 -28.58 20.51
C ARG A 623 5.76 -28.37 19.08
N LEU A 624 4.86 -27.99 18.16
CA LEU A 624 5.18 -27.79 16.75
C LEU A 624 6.18 -26.63 16.54
N VAL A 625 6.05 -25.54 17.30
CA VAL A 625 7.00 -24.42 17.24
C VAL A 625 8.39 -24.86 17.70
N ARG A 626 8.51 -25.64 18.78
CA ARG A 626 9.82 -26.19 19.19
C ARG A 626 10.43 -27.09 18.13
N ALA A 627 9.63 -27.96 17.51
CA ALA A 627 10.07 -28.83 16.42
C ALA A 627 10.54 -28.00 15.21
N PHE A 628 9.78 -26.97 14.84
CA PHE A 628 10.16 -26.07 13.76
C PHE A 628 11.45 -25.30 14.03
N LEU A 629 11.60 -24.71 15.22
CA LEU A 629 12.82 -23.99 15.60
C LEU A 629 14.03 -24.93 15.63
N LYS A 630 13.86 -26.17 16.10
CA LYS A 630 14.89 -27.21 16.01
C LYS A 630 15.30 -27.49 14.57
N GLY A 631 14.33 -27.59 13.65
CA GLY A 631 14.58 -27.70 12.21
C GLY A 631 15.31 -26.50 11.62
N ALA A 632 15.05 -25.30 12.14
CA ALA A 632 15.72 -24.05 11.79
C ALA A 632 17.11 -23.88 12.45
N GLY A 633 17.66 -24.94 13.07
CA GLY A 633 19.01 -24.93 13.64
C GLY A 633 19.10 -24.46 15.09
N VAL A 634 17.97 -24.17 15.76
CA VAL A 634 17.96 -23.75 17.17
C VAL A 634 18.06 -25.00 18.06
N LEU A 635 19.28 -25.30 18.53
CA LEU A 635 19.56 -26.56 19.24
C LEU A 635 19.42 -26.44 20.77
N ASN A 636 19.65 -25.26 21.35
CA ASN A 636 19.57 -25.02 22.80
C ASN A 636 18.88 -23.69 23.12
N SER A 637 17.88 -23.70 24.00
CA SER A 637 17.11 -22.52 24.46
C SER A 637 17.90 -21.56 25.38
N GLY A 638 19.23 -21.57 25.32
CA GLY A 638 20.14 -20.81 26.17
C GLY A 638 21.25 -20.08 25.43
N GLU A 639 21.31 -20.20 24.09
CA GLU A 639 22.14 -19.32 23.27
C GLU A 639 21.32 -18.08 22.90
N ALA A 640 21.96 -16.92 22.96
CA ALA A 640 21.42 -15.62 22.56
C ALA A 640 21.30 -15.53 21.04
N ASP A 641 20.61 -16.50 20.44
CA ASP A 641 20.27 -16.45 19.03
C ASP A 641 19.21 -15.37 18.85
N GLU A 642 19.56 -14.36 18.07
CA GLU A 642 18.63 -13.30 17.67
C GLU A 642 18.32 -13.50 16.19
N TRP A 643 17.05 -13.34 15.83
CA TRP A 643 16.61 -13.47 14.44
C TRP A 643 16.36 -12.11 13.83
N GLY A 644 16.83 -11.92 12.60
CA GLY A 644 16.49 -10.75 11.80
C GLY A 644 14.99 -10.74 11.49
N GLN A 645 14.40 -9.53 11.43
CA GLN A 645 12.99 -9.34 11.11
C GLN A 645 12.53 -10.14 9.88
N LYS A 646 13.32 -10.17 8.79
CA LYS A 646 12.93 -10.90 7.57
C LYS A 646 12.91 -12.41 7.75
N ARG A 647 13.87 -12.98 8.46
CA ARG A 647 13.88 -14.41 8.77
C ARG A 647 12.67 -14.79 9.62
N ARG A 648 12.36 -13.99 10.65
CA ARG A 648 11.17 -14.15 11.51
C ARG A 648 9.88 -14.11 10.69
N GLU A 649 9.67 -13.09 9.86
CA GLU A 649 8.49 -12.94 8.99
C GLU A 649 8.32 -14.15 8.06
N GLN A 650 9.40 -14.58 7.40
CA GLN A 650 9.37 -15.73 6.49
C GLN A 650 9.13 -17.04 7.23
N ALA A 651 9.67 -17.21 8.44
CA ALA A 651 9.44 -18.38 9.27
C ALA A 651 7.97 -18.49 9.72
N VAL A 652 7.35 -17.37 10.09
CA VAL A 652 5.92 -17.30 10.40
C VAL A 652 5.08 -17.73 9.20
N GLU A 653 5.38 -17.24 8.00
CA GLU A 653 4.67 -17.68 6.80
C GLU A 653 4.97 -19.14 6.41
N GLY A 654 6.19 -19.61 6.66
CA GLY A 654 6.57 -21.01 6.49
C GLY A 654 5.76 -21.96 7.36
N MET A 655 5.61 -21.62 8.65
CA MET A 655 4.75 -22.36 9.57
C MET A 655 3.27 -22.25 9.17
N ARG A 656 2.80 -21.06 8.74
CA ARG A 656 1.43 -20.88 8.27
C ARG A 656 1.11 -21.78 7.09
N ARG A 657 2.04 -21.88 6.13
CA ARG A 657 1.92 -22.76 4.96
C ARG A 657 1.77 -24.21 5.39
N LEU A 658 2.62 -24.68 6.32
CA LEU A 658 2.51 -26.03 6.87
C LEU A 658 1.11 -26.31 7.44
N ILE A 659 0.58 -25.40 8.28
CA ILE A 659 -0.75 -25.58 8.87
C ILE A 659 -1.84 -25.59 7.80
N ARG A 660 -1.80 -24.66 6.84
CA ARG A 660 -2.75 -24.58 5.72
C ARG A 660 -2.76 -25.86 4.89
N ASP A 661 -1.58 -26.39 4.58
CA ASP A 661 -1.44 -27.63 3.81
C ASP A 661 -2.03 -28.83 4.57
N LYS A 662 -1.88 -28.87 5.90
CA LYS A 662 -2.50 -29.92 6.74
C LYS A 662 -4.01 -29.77 6.87
N ILE A 663 -4.52 -28.54 6.87
CA ILE A 663 -5.98 -28.27 6.85
C ILE A 663 -6.57 -28.70 5.50
N ALA A 664 -5.91 -28.41 4.38
CA ALA A 664 -6.36 -28.78 3.05
C ALA A 664 -6.40 -30.30 2.85
N ASN A 665 -5.42 -31.01 3.41
CA ASN A 665 -5.29 -32.47 3.27
C ASN A 665 -5.96 -33.27 4.40
N ARG A 666 -7.03 -32.73 5.01
CA ARG A 666 -7.78 -33.42 6.07
C ARG A 666 -8.44 -34.70 5.55
N LYS A 667 -8.30 -35.79 6.32
CA LYS A 667 -8.99 -37.06 6.04
C LYS A 667 -10.50 -36.84 5.96
N GLN A 668 -11.13 -37.42 4.94
CA GLN A 668 -12.58 -37.47 4.85
C GLN A 668 -13.11 -38.58 5.76
N GLN A 669 -14.26 -38.34 6.37
CA GLN A 669 -15.02 -39.27 7.20
C GLN A 669 -16.48 -39.27 6.77
N VAL A 670 -17.16 -40.39 7.00
CA VAL A 670 -18.59 -40.52 6.71
C VAL A 670 -19.39 -39.96 7.89
N GLU A 671 -20.23 -38.97 7.61
CA GLU A 671 -21.18 -38.39 8.55
C GLU A 671 -22.60 -38.82 8.14
N TYR A 672 -23.42 -39.19 9.12
CA TYR A 672 -24.81 -39.60 8.87
C TYR A 672 -25.76 -38.50 9.31
N HIS A 673 -26.77 -38.21 8.49
CA HIS A 673 -27.84 -37.30 8.87
C HIS A 673 -29.20 -37.89 8.50
N PHE A 674 -30.25 -37.44 9.19
CA PHE A 674 -31.63 -37.82 8.85
C PHE A 674 -32.23 -36.82 7.87
N THR A 675 -32.77 -37.32 6.77
CA THR A 675 -33.59 -36.57 5.81
C THR A 675 -35.06 -36.95 6.03
N PRO A 676 -35.93 -36.01 6.47
CA PRO A 676 -37.34 -36.28 6.64
C PRO A 676 -38.02 -36.51 5.28
N VAL A 677 -38.66 -37.66 5.11
CA VAL A 677 -39.42 -38.04 3.91
C VAL A 677 -40.91 -38.07 4.25
N THR A 678 -41.69 -37.24 3.58
CA THR A 678 -43.14 -37.16 3.79
C THR A 678 -43.88 -38.25 3.00
N LEU A 679 -44.73 -39.01 3.69
CA LEU A 679 -45.52 -40.12 3.14
C LEU A 679 -47.00 -40.04 3.57
N PRO A 680 -47.93 -40.61 2.77
CA PRO A 680 -47.71 -41.11 1.41
C PRO A 680 -47.55 -39.97 0.40
N LEU A 681 -47.06 -40.28 -0.80
CA LEU A 681 -47.14 -39.35 -1.94
C LEU A 681 -48.58 -39.35 -2.46
N GLU A 682 -49.20 -38.18 -2.53
CA GLU A 682 -50.60 -37.99 -2.92
C GLU A 682 -50.68 -37.06 -4.15
N PRO A 683 -51.62 -37.27 -5.09
CA PRO A 683 -52.64 -38.33 -5.13
C PRO A 683 -52.11 -39.65 -5.74
N VAL A 684 -52.75 -40.77 -5.40
CA VAL A 684 -52.52 -42.08 -6.05
C VAL A 684 -53.64 -42.37 -7.04
N ALA A 685 -53.29 -42.93 -8.20
CA ALA A 685 -54.25 -43.36 -9.20
C ALA A 685 -54.92 -44.69 -8.77
N VAL A 686 -56.24 -44.67 -8.64
CA VAL A 686 -57.05 -45.88 -8.37
C VAL A 686 -57.63 -46.39 -9.69
N PRO A 687 -57.19 -47.57 -10.19
CA PRO A 687 -57.73 -48.17 -11.42
C PRO A 687 -59.22 -48.50 -11.31
N ALA A 688 -59.89 -48.69 -12.46
CA ALA A 688 -61.28 -49.13 -12.50
C ALA A 688 -61.47 -50.59 -12.06
N GLU A 689 -60.50 -51.44 -12.40
CA GLU A 689 -60.49 -52.84 -11.97
C GLU A 689 -59.83 -52.92 -10.59
N THR A 690 -60.66 -53.11 -9.56
CA THR A 690 -60.24 -53.25 -8.17
C THR A 690 -60.92 -54.45 -7.54
N LEU A 691 -60.28 -55.03 -6.53
CA LEU A 691 -60.87 -56.07 -5.70
C LEU A 691 -61.14 -55.55 -4.29
N GLN A 692 -62.20 -56.05 -3.65
CA GLN A 692 -62.49 -55.73 -2.25
C GLN A 692 -61.57 -56.55 -1.34
N ALA A 693 -60.80 -55.88 -0.49
CA ALA A 693 -59.80 -56.47 0.42
C ALA A 693 -60.35 -57.56 1.37
N HIS A 694 -61.64 -57.52 1.65
CA HIS A 694 -62.31 -58.45 2.57
C HIS A 694 -63.39 -59.30 1.93
N ALA A 695 -63.56 -59.24 0.60
CA ALA A 695 -64.51 -60.11 -0.09
C ALA A 695 -63.99 -61.57 -0.13
N PRO A 696 -64.90 -62.55 -0.10
CA PRO A 696 -64.52 -63.96 -0.25
C PRO A 696 -63.98 -64.21 -1.67
N GLY A 697 -62.73 -64.65 -1.79
CA GLY A 697 -62.08 -64.93 -3.07
C GLY A 697 -60.62 -65.37 -2.93
N LYS A 698 -60.05 -65.92 -4.01
CA LYS A 698 -58.60 -66.23 -4.07
C LYS A 698 -57.81 -64.94 -4.31
N PHE A 699 -56.68 -64.79 -3.63
CA PHE A 699 -55.73 -63.69 -3.83
C PHE A 699 -55.29 -63.59 -5.30
N ARG A 700 -55.13 -62.37 -5.80
CA ARG A 700 -54.59 -62.05 -7.13
C ARG A 700 -53.40 -61.10 -6.97
N LYS A 701 -52.25 -61.55 -7.46
CA LYS A 701 -50.99 -60.80 -7.43
C LYS A 701 -51.09 -59.52 -8.26
N ASN A 702 -50.56 -58.41 -7.76
CA ASN A 702 -50.46 -57.10 -8.44
C ASN A 702 -51.80 -56.49 -8.90
N VAL A 703 -52.90 -56.90 -8.27
CA VAL A 703 -54.21 -56.29 -8.47
C VAL A 703 -54.47 -55.27 -7.36
N PRO A 704 -55.02 -54.07 -7.65
CA PRO A 704 -55.34 -53.09 -6.63
C PRO A 704 -56.52 -53.54 -5.75
N TYR A 705 -56.29 -53.57 -4.44
CA TYR A 705 -57.31 -53.87 -3.44
C TYR A 705 -57.79 -52.60 -2.75
N VAL A 706 -59.10 -52.44 -2.62
CA VAL A 706 -59.79 -51.32 -1.97
C VAL A 706 -60.68 -51.82 -0.82
N GLY A 707 -61.27 -50.90 -0.05
CA GLY A 707 -62.16 -51.24 1.08
C GLY A 707 -61.43 -51.45 2.41
N TRP A 708 -60.16 -51.04 2.48
CA TRP A 708 -59.38 -50.99 3.71
C TRP A 708 -59.94 -49.95 4.68
N LYS A 709 -59.95 -50.29 5.98
CA LYS A 709 -60.47 -49.41 7.04
C LYS A 709 -59.38 -48.59 7.72
N ARG A 710 -58.16 -49.11 7.78
CA ARG A 710 -57.01 -48.54 8.50
C ARG A 710 -55.80 -48.33 7.60
N ASN A 711 -55.93 -48.53 6.29
CA ASN A 711 -54.89 -48.12 5.34
C ASN A 711 -54.90 -46.59 5.18
N VAL A 712 -53.72 -45.97 5.22
CA VAL A 712 -53.58 -44.53 4.97
C VAL A 712 -54.03 -44.18 3.54
N MET A 713 -53.80 -45.08 2.58
CA MET A 713 -54.28 -44.92 1.20
C MET A 713 -55.54 -45.76 0.94
N PRO A 714 -56.44 -45.31 0.05
CA PRO A 714 -57.68 -46.04 -0.26
C PRO A 714 -57.44 -47.35 -1.02
N VAL A 715 -56.23 -47.55 -1.55
CA VAL A 715 -55.85 -48.69 -2.38
C VAL A 715 -54.45 -49.21 -2.00
N ALA A 716 -54.25 -50.53 -2.12
CA ALA A 716 -52.93 -51.16 -2.01
C ALA A 716 -52.79 -52.34 -2.98
N THR A 717 -51.56 -52.60 -3.44
CA THR A 717 -51.21 -53.76 -4.28
C THR A 717 -50.16 -54.62 -3.56
N PHE A 718 -50.16 -55.92 -3.87
CA PHE A 718 -49.35 -56.91 -3.16
C PHE A 718 -48.78 -57.94 -4.12
N ASP A 719 -47.56 -58.39 -3.84
CA ASP A 719 -46.85 -59.38 -4.63
C ASP A 719 -47.01 -60.80 -4.06
N ALA A 720 -47.32 -60.92 -2.77
CA ALA A 720 -47.43 -62.19 -2.06
C ALA A 720 -48.74 -62.32 -1.26
N GLY A 721 -49.44 -63.44 -1.47
CA GLY A 721 -50.73 -63.71 -0.84
C GLY A 721 -50.62 -64.20 0.60
N SER A 722 -49.70 -65.13 0.88
CA SER A 722 -49.53 -65.72 2.22
C SER A 722 -48.80 -64.82 3.22
N THR A 723 -48.09 -63.80 2.74
CA THR A 723 -47.32 -62.87 3.57
C THR A 723 -47.88 -61.45 3.53
N GLU A 724 -47.54 -60.65 2.51
CA GLU A 724 -47.88 -59.23 2.43
C GLU A 724 -49.39 -58.97 2.53
N PHE A 725 -50.20 -59.70 1.77
CA PHE A 725 -51.64 -59.52 1.76
C PHE A 725 -52.31 -59.90 3.08
N GLU A 726 -51.88 -61.00 3.71
CA GLU A 726 -52.41 -61.42 5.01
C GLU A 726 -51.93 -60.51 6.16
N LEU A 727 -50.69 -59.99 6.10
CA LEU A 727 -50.22 -58.93 7.01
C LEU A 727 -51.09 -57.68 6.91
N ALA A 728 -51.37 -57.21 5.70
CA ALA A 728 -52.25 -56.05 5.50
C ALA A 728 -53.66 -56.31 6.06
N ARG A 729 -54.24 -57.50 5.85
CA ARG A 729 -55.56 -57.86 6.42
C ARG A 729 -55.54 -57.97 7.94
N LEU A 730 -54.46 -58.48 8.52
CA LEU A 730 -54.26 -58.54 9.97
C LEU A 730 -54.25 -57.12 10.54
N MET A 731 -53.39 -56.25 10.02
CA MET A 731 -53.26 -54.86 10.46
C MET A 731 -54.54 -54.05 10.25
N ASP A 732 -55.30 -54.31 9.17
CA ASP A 732 -56.54 -53.58 8.90
C ASP A 732 -57.69 -53.95 9.87
N ARG A 733 -57.67 -55.17 10.41
CA ARG A 733 -58.70 -55.71 11.30
C ARG A 733 -58.40 -55.50 12.78
N ASP A 734 -57.13 -55.53 13.17
CA ASP A 734 -56.75 -55.49 14.58
C ASP A 734 -56.99 -54.11 15.21
N PRO A 735 -57.62 -54.04 16.40
CA PRO A 735 -57.89 -52.77 17.06
C PRO A 735 -56.63 -52.00 17.51
N ASN A 736 -55.50 -52.69 17.72
CA ASN A 736 -54.25 -52.10 18.21
C ASN A 736 -53.42 -51.41 17.12
N ILE A 737 -53.78 -51.54 15.85
CA ILE A 737 -53.17 -50.78 14.75
C ILE A 737 -54.02 -49.56 14.47
N LYS A 738 -53.49 -48.34 14.59
CA LYS A 738 -54.22 -47.11 14.24
C LYS A 738 -54.29 -46.93 12.72
N TRP A 739 -53.16 -47.04 12.04
CA TRP A 739 -53.03 -46.91 10.59
C TRP A 739 -51.90 -47.78 10.05
N TRP A 740 -51.99 -48.22 8.80
CA TRP A 740 -50.89 -48.86 8.09
C TRP A 740 -50.75 -48.29 6.67
N LEU A 741 -49.55 -48.35 6.11
CA LEU A 741 -49.22 -47.84 4.78
C LEU A 741 -48.31 -48.86 4.07
N ARG A 742 -48.66 -49.24 2.84
CA ARG A 742 -47.79 -50.02 1.95
C ARG A 742 -46.66 -49.12 1.43
N VAL A 743 -45.43 -49.59 1.52
CA VAL A 743 -44.26 -48.95 0.93
C VAL A 743 -43.91 -49.69 -0.36
N TYR A 744 -43.69 -48.93 -1.44
CA TYR A 744 -43.41 -49.47 -2.77
C TYR A 744 -41.96 -49.24 -3.19
N VAL A 745 -41.41 -50.21 -3.93
CA VAL A 745 -40.09 -50.09 -4.55
C VAL A 745 -40.05 -48.88 -5.48
N GLY A 746 -38.95 -48.12 -5.45
CA GLY A 746 -38.78 -46.90 -6.24
C GLY A 746 -39.31 -45.63 -5.55
N GLY A 747 -39.93 -45.75 -4.37
CA GLY A 747 -40.32 -44.61 -3.54
C GLY A 747 -39.15 -43.91 -2.84
N GLN A 748 -39.46 -42.90 -2.02
CA GLN A 748 -38.45 -42.15 -1.25
C GLN A 748 -38.18 -42.74 0.15
N ALA A 749 -39.03 -43.68 0.60
CA ALA A 749 -38.93 -44.35 1.90
C ALA A 749 -38.12 -45.64 1.76
N PHE A 750 -36.80 -45.51 1.90
CA PHE A 750 -35.87 -46.64 1.86
C PHE A 750 -34.75 -46.45 2.88
N ILE A 751 -34.08 -47.54 3.23
CA ILE A 751 -32.88 -47.55 4.06
C ILE A 751 -31.68 -47.75 3.13
N PRO A 752 -30.68 -46.83 3.11
CA PRO A 752 -29.46 -47.03 2.35
C PRO A 752 -28.66 -48.22 2.91
N THR A 753 -28.18 -49.09 2.02
CA THR A 753 -27.34 -50.25 2.32
C THR A 753 -26.12 -50.26 1.39
N PRO A 754 -25.01 -50.94 1.73
CA PRO A 754 -23.85 -51.03 0.84
C PRO A 754 -24.17 -51.58 -0.56
N GLU A 755 -25.20 -52.43 -0.68
CA GLU A 755 -25.62 -53.08 -1.93
C GLU A 755 -26.75 -52.33 -2.67
N GLY A 756 -27.27 -51.24 -2.12
CA GLY A 756 -28.33 -50.44 -2.74
C GLY A 756 -29.37 -49.90 -1.76
N ARG A 757 -30.64 -49.86 -2.19
CA ARG A 757 -31.75 -49.32 -1.40
C ARG A 757 -32.63 -50.46 -0.87
N TYR A 758 -32.81 -50.54 0.43
CA TYR A 758 -33.75 -51.46 1.06
C TYR A 758 -35.11 -50.80 1.24
N PHE A 759 -36.14 -51.34 0.60
CA PHE A 759 -37.52 -50.90 0.72
C PHE A 759 -38.27 -51.90 1.62
N PRO A 760 -38.68 -51.51 2.83
CA PRO A 760 -39.49 -52.35 3.71
C PRO A 760 -40.91 -52.47 3.16
N ASP A 761 -41.63 -53.50 3.58
CA ASP A 761 -42.97 -53.72 3.04
C ASP A 761 -44.04 -52.73 3.54
N PHE A 762 -44.08 -52.47 4.85
CA PHE A 762 -45.12 -51.65 5.46
C PHE A 762 -44.57 -50.70 6.52
N ILE A 763 -45.32 -49.62 6.72
CA ILE A 763 -45.24 -48.79 7.93
C ILE A 763 -46.58 -48.91 8.65
N ALA A 764 -46.59 -49.32 9.92
CA ALA A 764 -47.79 -49.35 10.74
C ALA A 764 -47.64 -48.47 11.97
N LEU A 765 -48.65 -47.66 12.28
CA LEU A 765 -48.75 -46.88 13.50
C LEU A 765 -49.68 -47.62 14.47
N ASP A 766 -49.17 -48.05 15.61
CA ASP A 766 -49.99 -48.69 16.64
C ASP A 766 -50.71 -47.66 17.53
N THR A 767 -51.60 -48.14 18.40
CA THR A 767 -52.36 -47.29 19.34
C THR A 767 -51.51 -46.68 20.45
N ASN A 768 -50.29 -47.19 20.67
CA ASN A 768 -49.32 -46.63 21.63
C ASN A 768 -48.46 -45.53 21.01
N GLY A 769 -48.63 -45.24 19.70
CA GLY A 769 -47.86 -44.22 18.99
C GLY A 769 -46.52 -44.71 18.44
N VAL A 770 -46.29 -46.03 18.38
CA VAL A 770 -45.07 -46.61 17.80
C VAL A 770 -45.26 -46.82 16.30
N PHE A 771 -44.28 -46.37 15.51
CA PHE A 771 -44.17 -46.69 14.10
C PHE A 771 -43.38 -47.98 13.90
N TRP A 772 -44.00 -48.94 13.22
CA TRP A 772 -43.47 -50.25 12.92
C TRP A 772 -43.11 -50.33 11.44
N LEU A 773 -41.83 -50.51 11.16
CA LEU A 773 -41.34 -50.86 9.85
C LEU A 773 -41.38 -52.38 9.71
N ILE A 774 -42.22 -52.90 8.82
CA ILE A 774 -42.55 -54.33 8.76
C ILE A 774 -42.12 -54.88 7.40
N GLU A 775 -41.46 -56.04 7.41
CA GLU A 775 -41.10 -56.82 6.24
C GLU A 775 -41.70 -58.24 6.36
N GLY A 776 -42.38 -58.71 5.31
CA GLY A 776 -43.01 -60.02 5.26
C GLY A 776 -42.34 -60.97 4.26
N LYS A 777 -41.83 -62.12 4.71
CA LYS A 777 -41.14 -63.09 3.82
C LYS A 777 -41.64 -64.52 3.96
N ALA A 778 -41.57 -65.29 2.87
CA ALA A 778 -41.81 -66.73 2.91
C ALA A 778 -40.70 -67.44 3.70
N ASP A 779 -41.05 -68.52 4.41
CA ASP A 779 -40.16 -69.24 5.33
C ASP A 779 -38.84 -69.70 4.69
N ASP A 780 -38.90 -70.14 3.43
CA ASP A 780 -37.74 -70.72 2.69
C ASP A 780 -36.64 -69.69 2.39
N ASN A 781 -36.96 -68.40 2.36
CA ASN A 781 -36.02 -67.31 2.00
C ASN A 781 -35.54 -66.50 3.21
N ALA A 782 -35.96 -66.86 4.44
CA ALA A 782 -35.67 -66.10 5.65
C ALA A 782 -34.19 -66.21 6.10
N LYS A 783 -33.44 -67.19 5.58
CA LYS A 783 -32.03 -67.46 5.94
C LYS A 783 -31.01 -66.92 4.93
N ASP A 784 -31.47 -66.23 3.89
CA ASP A 784 -30.60 -65.69 2.86
C ASP A 784 -29.70 -64.58 3.43
N ALA A 785 -28.42 -64.58 3.07
CA ALA A 785 -27.44 -63.61 3.56
C ALA A 785 -27.78 -62.15 3.18
N ASP A 786 -28.53 -61.95 2.08
CA ASP A 786 -29.05 -60.63 1.69
C ASP A 786 -30.21 -60.16 2.59
N VAL A 787 -31.09 -61.09 2.98
CA VAL A 787 -32.22 -60.80 3.88
C VAL A 787 -31.70 -60.47 5.28
N ILE A 788 -30.71 -61.21 5.79
CA ILE A 788 -30.07 -60.94 7.09
C ILE A 788 -29.45 -59.54 7.11
N ARG A 789 -28.70 -59.15 6.07
CA ARG A 789 -28.10 -57.80 5.98
C ARG A 789 -29.15 -56.68 5.98
N LYS A 790 -30.28 -56.87 5.30
CA LYS A 790 -31.41 -55.91 5.29
C LYS A 790 -32.07 -55.80 6.66
N ILE A 791 -32.24 -56.92 7.36
CA ILE A 791 -32.74 -56.95 8.74
C ILE A 791 -31.80 -56.17 9.66
N GLU A 792 -30.49 -56.44 9.60
CA GLU A 792 -29.49 -55.74 10.42
C GLU A 792 -29.47 -54.23 10.14
N ALA A 793 -29.49 -53.84 8.86
CA ALA A 793 -29.55 -52.43 8.44
C ALA A 793 -30.80 -51.73 9.00
N ALA A 794 -31.96 -52.39 8.96
CA ALA A 794 -33.20 -51.81 9.49
C ALA A 794 -33.25 -51.73 11.01
N GLN A 795 -32.65 -52.70 11.72
CA GLN A 795 -32.50 -52.62 13.18
C GLN A 795 -31.55 -51.49 13.58
N VAL A 796 -30.41 -51.35 12.90
CA VAL A 796 -29.47 -50.23 13.12
C VAL A 796 -30.13 -48.88 12.82
N TRP A 797 -30.90 -48.80 11.74
CA TRP A 797 -31.68 -47.61 11.41
C TRP A 797 -32.71 -47.30 12.51
N ALA A 798 -33.51 -48.28 12.94
CA ALA A 798 -34.54 -48.07 13.96
C ALA A 798 -33.96 -47.63 15.30
N ARG A 799 -32.79 -48.17 15.69
CA ARG A 799 -32.04 -47.69 16.87
C ARG A 799 -31.61 -46.23 16.70
N ALA A 800 -30.94 -45.91 15.60
CA ALA A 800 -30.44 -44.56 15.34
C ALA A 800 -31.58 -43.52 15.31
N VAL A 801 -32.75 -43.86 14.76
CA VAL A 801 -33.92 -42.96 14.75
C VAL A 801 -34.43 -42.71 16.18
N ARG A 802 -34.41 -43.72 17.05
CA ARG A 802 -34.80 -43.55 18.45
C ARG A 802 -33.78 -42.72 19.23
N ASP A 803 -32.50 -42.86 18.93
CA ASP A 803 -31.43 -42.07 19.55
C ASP A 803 -31.51 -40.58 19.18
N GLU A 804 -32.10 -40.24 18.03
CA GLU A 804 -32.30 -38.86 17.57
C GLU A 804 -33.45 -38.14 18.29
N GLU A 805 -34.42 -38.88 18.85
CA GLU A 805 -35.63 -38.41 19.55
C GLU A 805 -36.63 -37.55 18.74
N ASP A 806 -36.20 -36.89 17.65
CA ASP A 806 -36.99 -35.93 16.86
C ASP A 806 -38.12 -36.55 16.03
N PHE A 807 -38.06 -37.85 15.72
CA PHE A 807 -38.98 -38.53 14.79
C PHE A 807 -39.98 -39.48 15.46
N GLY A 808 -40.04 -39.49 16.79
CA GLY A 808 -40.86 -40.43 17.57
C GLY A 808 -40.28 -41.85 17.64
N THR A 809 -41.07 -42.79 18.15
CA THR A 809 -40.57 -44.17 18.39
C THR A 809 -40.75 -45.04 17.16
N TRP A 810 -39.63 -45.44 16.54
CA TRP A 810 -39.60 -46.38 15.42
C TRP A 810 -39.03 -47.75 15.82
N ARG A 811 -39.66 -48.82 15.35
CA ARG A 811 -39.24 -50.21 15.54
C ARG A 811 -39.33 -50.98 14.24
N TYR A 812 -38.52 -52.03 14.12
CA TYR A 812 -38.50 -52.91 12.96
C TYR A 812 -39.04 -54.30 13.32
N MET A 813 -39.85 -54.87 12.44
CA MET A 813 -40.40 -56.22 12.56
C MET A 813 -40.18 -56.99 11.27
N PHE A 814 -39.60 -58.18 11.40
CA PHE A 814 -39.52 -59.15 10.32
C PHE A 814 -40.48 -60.31 10.63
N ALA A 815 -41.42 -60.59 9.73
CA ALA A 815 -42.44 -61.62 9.92
C ALA A 815 -42.37 -62.66 8.80
N THR A 816 -42.24 -63.93 9.19
CA THR A 816 -42.28 -65.05 8.24
C THR A 816 -43.71 -65.54 8.00
N GLU A 817 -43.94 -66.35 6.95
CA GLU A 817 -45.26 -66.96 6.69
C GLU A 817 -45.75 -67.78 7.89
N SER A 818 -44.84 -68.51 8.53
CA SER A 818 -45.12 -69.25 9.76
C SER A 818 -45.52 -68.33 10.93
N ASP A 819 -44.86 -67.18 11.10
CA ASP A 819 -45.20 -66.21 12.16
C ASP A 819 -46.60 -65.62 11.95
N ILE A 820 -46.92 -65.24 10.71
CA ILE A 820 -48.21 -64.65 10.33
C ILE A 820 -49.34 -65.65 10.58
N LYS A 821 -49.13 -66.93 10.24
CA LYS A 821 -50.09 -68.00 10.48
C LYS A 821 -50.28 -68.28 11.97
N GLN A 822 -49.21 -68.31 12.75
CA GLN A 822 -49.26 -68.51 14.20
C GLN A 822 -49.92 -67.33 14.93
N ALA A 823 -49.77 -66.11 14.42
CA ALA A 823 -50.42 -64.92 14.96
C ALA A 823 -51.95 -64.98 14.89
N ALA A 824 -52.53 -65.87 14.05
CA ALA A 824 -53.97 -66.11 13.93
C ALA A 824 -54.83 -64.84 13.76
N GLY A 825 -54.27 -63.81 13.11
CA GLY A 825 -54.95 -62.53 12.86
C GLY A 825 -54.87 -61.50 14.00
N SER A 826 -54.01 -61.69 14.99
CA SER A 826 -53.80 -60.77 16.14
C SER A 826 -52.43 -60.09 16.06
N TRP A 827 -52.41 -58.76 16.18
CA TRP A 827 -51.19 -57.93 16.20
C TRP A 827 -50.30 -58.26 17.41
N ASN A 828 -50.90 -58.39 18.60
CA ASN A 828 -50.16 -58.73 19.81
C ASN A 828 -49.57 -60.13 19.73
N SER A 829 -50.26 -61.08 19.08
CA SER A 829 -49.72 -62.42 18.86
C SER A 829 -48.55 -62.39 17.88
N LEU A 830 -48.61 -61.55 16.85
CA LEU A 830 -47.51 -61.34 15.90
C LEU A 830 -46.27 -60.74 16.57
N LEU A 831 -46.44 -59.78 17.49
CA LEU A 831 -45.34 -59.25 18.30
C LEU A 831 -44.68 -60.33 19.16
N VAL A 832 -45.45 -61.25 19.74
CA VAL A 832 -44.94 -62.34 20.58
C VAL A 832 -44.18 -63.39 19.75
N THR A 833 -44.64 -63.70 18.53
CA THR A 833 -43.98 -64.68 17.66
C THR A 833 -42.71 -64.11 17.04
N THR A 834 -42.75 -62.87 16.53
CA THR A 834 -41.63 -62.22 15.84
C THR A 834 -40.57 -61.64 16.80
N LYS A 835 -40.95 -61.34 18.05
CA LYS A 835 -40.08 -60.80 19.11
C LYS A 835 -39.18 -59.65 18.59
N PRO A 836 -39.77 -58.58 18.03
CA PRO A 836 -38.99 -57.45 17.56
C PRO A 836 -38.31 -56.75 18.74
N GLU A 837 -37.18 -56.09 18.45
CA GLU A 837 -36.36 -55.37 19.44
C GLU A 837 -37.12 -54.26 20.19
#